data_AF-A0A819REY3-F1
#
_entry.id   AF-A0A819REY3-F1
#
_cell.length_a   1.000
_cell.length_b   1.000
_cell.length_c   1.000
_cell.angle_alpha   90.00
_cell.angle_beta   90.00
_cell.angle_gamma   90.00
#
_symmetry.space_group_name_H-M   'P 1'
#
loop_
_entity.id
_entity.type
_entity.pdbx_description
1 polymer ?
#
loop_
_entity_poly.entity_id
_entity_poly.type
_entity_poly.pdbx_seq_one_letter_code
_entity_poly.pdbx_strand_id
1 'polypeptide(L)'
;MHLWKESQDSIIHRIDTAIAFLNSQLNDWEVMKTERVAFELIIPTLFDLLEKEFGITFKFRDCAALLALNHKKMSMIKDSMIYETQSSCHHTLEAFIGKINFDRLVHLKCQGSFMASPASTAAYLMNASVWDEEAEQYLRRVTSHCEKYGNRGVPTFWPTTIFASSWVICNLLENGFEANKLDKYCLDRIKDMLKRALTIQDGIVGFAEHLLPDADDTAKSLTVLHYLGDSPSVQPLITIFQVDTHFRCYLEERNPSISANCNVLISLLHVSTPEQYTDQIVKVVTFICEKWWTNDGMLTDKWHLSWLYPAMLVSQGLTLLLYRHNDDIPLPSLLDNLIKDKVPIVLFQLIVRILQSQSMETGSWGANGSRQETSYAIIALANLASLPFVESIREQIDVAIARGRAYLQSTSHTNSTEVESKELLWIGKIVYGSNQNAEEIINRLVEFVNLINTHPRIVTASKFDQDQLQLELKSFILAQFKQCEDNMRLEAQTSMISFETPRSSYFRWIHTTAIDHFGTPCVFAFLTCLLSNTHDGRADFFPTSEIKYIVRDCISHISIKSRIYNDYGSLRRDREEKNLNSIFFPEFEGLQNRTDTELKEELMHIDEYESKCLDVSMMELRRIATQKFGTSMGNRLYEVIKLYYNSNTIYQQIYALKDIVTRS
;
A
#
# COMPACT_ATOMS: atom_id res chain seq x y z
N MET A 1 16.15 23.22 4.42
CA MET A 1 15.43 24.40 4.95
C MET A 1 15.16 25.41 3.82
N HIS A 2 14.34 25.02 2.84
CA HIS A 2 13.77 25.93 1.83
C HIS A 2 12.32 26.24 2.25
N LEU A 3 12.19 27.07 3.30
CA LEU A 3 10.90 27.52 3.80
C LEU A 3 10.44 28.73 2.97
N TRP A 4 9.27 28.57 2.33
CA TRP A 4 8.32 29.61 1.90
C TRP A 4 8.89 30.98 1.52
N LYS A 5 9.22 31.19 0.24
CA LYS A 5 9.36 32.52 -0.35
C LYS A 5 8.00 32.99 -0.93
N GLU A 6 6.94 32.96 -0.15
CA GLU A 6 5.70 33.65 -0.52
C GLU A 6 5.70 35.04 0.11
N SER A 7 5.27 36.07 -0.61
CA SER A 7 5.17 37.42 -0.04
C SER A 7 4.08 37.46 1.03
N GLN A 8 4.29 38.27 2.07
CA GLN A 8 3.29 38.49 3.12
C GLN A 8 1.95 38.97 2.53
N ASP A 9 2.00 39.80 1.48
CA ASP A 9 0.82 40.27 0.75
C ASP A 9 0.01 39.13 0.11
N SER A 10 0.68 38.08 -0.38
CA SER A 10 0.03 36.89 -0.95
C SER A 10 -0.75 36.11 0.11
N ILE A 11 -0.18 35.96 1.32
CA ILE A 11 -0.82 35.24 2.42
C ILE A 11 -2.06 36.01 2.92
N ILE A 12 -1.96 37.32 3.11
CA ILE A 12 -3.08 38.16 3.54
C ILE A 12 -4.22 38.09 2.52
N HIS A 13 -3.91 38.23 1.23
CA HIS A 13 -4.92 38.12 0.18
C HIS A 13 -5.65 36.77 0.18
N ARG A 14 -4.94 35.66 0.43
CA ARG A 14 -5.53 34.33 0.56
C ARG A 14 -6.42 34.20 1.80
N ILE A 15 -6.02 34.80 2.92
CA ILE A 15 -6.83 34.84 4.14
C ILE A 15 -8.14 35.60 3.88
N ASP A 16 -8.07 36.80 3.29
CA ASP A 16 -9.25 37.60 2.98
C ASP A 16 -10.21 36.87 2.04
N THR A 17 -9.65 36.21 1.02
CA THR A 17 -10.41 35.39 0.07
C THR A 17 -11.08 34.20 0.77
N ALA A 18 -10.39 33.54 1.70
CA ALA A 18 -10.92 32.43 2.48
C ALA A 18 -12.04 32.89 3.45
N ILE A 19 -11.89 34.05 4.09
CA ILE A 19 -12.92 34.63 4.96
C ILE A 19 -14.18 34.95 4.14
N ALA A 20 -14.03 35.56 2.96
CA ALA A 20 -15.16 35.85 2.07
C ALA A 20 -15.86 34.57 1.62
N PHE A 21 -15.10 33.53 1.26
CA PHE A 21 -15.64 32.23 0.90
C PHE A 21 -16.40 31.57 2.07
N LEU A 22 -15.82 31.53 3.27
CA LEU A 22 -16.45 30.94 4.45
C LEU A 22 -17.73 31.67 4.84
N ASN A 23 -17.76 33.01 4.77
CA ASN A 23 -18.98 33.80 5.01
C ASN A 23 -20.12 33.42 4.05
N SER A 24 -19.80 33.06 2.80
CA SER A 24 -20.78 32.56 1.83
C SER A 24 -21.21 31.13 2.18
N GLN A 25 -20.26 30.19 2.23
CA GLN A 25 -20.56 28.77 2.34
C GLN A 25 -21.19 28.35 3.67
N LEU A 26 -20.81 29.01 4.78
CA LEU A 26 -21.40 28.71 6.09
C LEU A 26 -22.89 29.05 6.16
N ASN A 27 -23.37 30.00 5.35
CA ASN A 27 -24.80 30.33 5.29
C ASN A 27 -25.63 29.25 4.57
N ASP A 28 -25.01 28.54 3.62
CA ASP A 28 -25.63 27.42 2.90
C ASP A 28 -25.47 26.08 3.64
N TRP A 29 -24.59 26.03 4.65
CA TRP A 29 -24.27 24.81 5.36
C TRP A 29 -25.46 24.30 6.20
N GLU A 30 -25.90 23.07 5.89
CA GLU A 30 -26.88 22.32 6.68
C GLU A 30 -26.18 21.41 7.69
N VAL A 31 -26.00 21.89 8.92
CA VAL A 31 -25.22 21.21 9.97
C VAL A 31 -25.80 19.82 10.29
N MET A 32 -27.12 19.71 10.36
CA MET A 32 -27.80 18.46 10.74
C MET A 32 -27.73 17.36 9.67
N LYS A 33 -27.39 17.70 8.42
CA LYS A 33 -27.21 16.74 7.33
C LYS A 33 -25.74 16.35 7.13
N THR A 34 -24.83 16.95 7.89
CA THR A 34 -23.39 16.74 7.73
C THR A 34 -22.93 15.56 8.57
N GLU A 35 -22.30 14.58 7.92
CA GLU A 35 -21.62 13.47 8.60
C GLU A 35 -20.12 13.53 8.25
N ARG A 36 -19.30 13.84 9.26
CA ARG A 36 -17.83 13.92 9.21
C ARG A 36 -17.28 13.53 10.56
N VAL A 37 -16.08 12.94 10.60
CA VAL A 37 -15.46 12.55 11.87
C VAL A 37 -15.20 13.79 12.70
N ALA A 38 -15.84 13.86 13.87
CA ALA A 38 -15.65 14.87 14.91
C ALA A 38 -15.86 16.34 14.49
N PHE A 39 -16.54 16.64 13.39
CA PHE A 39 -16.74 18.05 12.95
C PHE A 39 -17.44 18.91 14.02
N GLU A 40 -18.37 18.29 14.75
CA GLU A 40 -19.10 18.86 15.89
C GLU A 40 -18.19 19.28 17.06
N LEU A 41 -16.95 18.79 17.10
CA LEU A 41 -15.92 19.17 18.08
C LEU A 41 -14.85 20.08 17.46
N ILE A 42 -14.38 19.75 16.26
CA ILE A 42 -13.29 20.45 15.58
C ILE A 42 -13.70 21.87 15.18
N ILE A 43 -14.83 22.04 14.48
CA ILE A 43 -15.22 23.33 13.91
C ILE A 43 -15.45 24.39 14.99
N PRO A 44 -16.17 24.11 16.10
CA PRO A 44 -16.29 25.07 17.20
C PRO A 44 -14.93 25.48 17.79
N THR A 45 -14.02 24.53 17.99
CA THR A 45 -12.67 24.84 18.51
C THR A 45 -11.87 25.70 17.54
N LEU A 46 -11.97 25.47 16.22
CA LEU A 46 -11.32 26.32 15.22
C LEU A 46 -11.90 27.74 15.21
N PHE A 47 -13.22 27.90 15.36
CA PHE A 47 -13.84 29.23 15.49
C PHE A 47 -13.39 29.94 16.77
N ASP A 48 -13.35 29.24 17.90
CA ASP A 48 -12.84 29.80 19.17
C ASP A 48 -11.39 30.30 19.03
N LEU A 49 -10.53 29.54 18.32
CA LEU A 49 -9.14 29.93 18.07
C LEU A 49 -9.05 31.15 17.13
N LEU A 50 -9.84 31.18 16.05
CA LEU A 50 -9.88 32.30 15.12
C LEU A 50 -10.35 33.59 15.78
N GLU A 51 -11.35 33.51 16.67
CA GLU A 51 -11.85 34.66 17.43
C GLU A 51 -10.80 35.16 18.42
N LYS A 52 -10.21 34.26 19.23
CA LYS A 52 -9.27 34.64 20.30
C LYS A 52 -7.94 35.18 19.78
N GLU A 53 -7.37 34.54 18.76
CA GLU A 53 -6.03 34.87 18.27
C GLU A 53 -6.06 35.98 17.21
N PHE A 54 -7.15 36.08 16.42
CA PHE A 54 -7.20 36.94 15.24
C PHE A 54 -8.43 37.85 15.18
N GLY A 55 -9.38 37.75 16.11
CA GLY A 55 -10.62 38.55 16.10
C GLY A 55 -11.55 38.22 14.93
N ILE A 56 -11.37 37.07 14.28
CA ILE A 56 -12.18 36.64 13.13
C ILE A 56 -13.39 35.85 13.66
N THR A 57 -14.60 36.31 13.33
CA THR A 57 -15.84 35.67 13.75
C THR A 57 -16.75 35.37 12.56
N PHE A 58 -17.48 34.27 12.63
CA PHE A 58 -18.45 33.87 11.61
C PHE A 58 -19.84 33.80 12.22
N LYS A 59 -20.82 34.39 11.52
CA LYS A 59 -22.25 34.29 11.86
C LYS A 59 -22.97 33.64 10.70
N PHE A 60 -23.68 32.56 10.98
CA PHE A 60 -24.39 31.80 9.96
C PHE A 60 -25.62 31.12 10.57
N ARG A 61 -26.56 30.74 9.69
CA ARG A 61 -27.90 30.24 10.05
C ARG A 61 -27.87 29.10 11.08
N ASP A 62 -27.03 28.10 10.86
CA ASP A 62 -27.03 26.85 11.65
C ASP A 62 -26.05 26.87 12.85
N CYS A 63 -25.50 28.04 13.21
CA CYS A 63 -24.51 28.15 14.28
C CYS A 63 -25.03 27.62 15.64
N ALA A 64 -26.29 27.92 16.00
CA ALA A 64 -26.90 27.41 17.22
C ALA A 64 -27.04 25.88 17.22
N ALA A 65 -27.33 25.27 16.05
CA ALA A 65 -27.41 23.83 15.92
C ALA A 65 -26.04 23.16 16.09
N LEU A 66 -24.98 23.77 15.52
CA LEU A 66 -23.60 23.31 15.71
C LEU A 66 -23.18 23.33 17.18
N LEU A 67 -23.46 24.42 17.90
CA LEU A 67 -23.13 24.54 19.32
C LEU A 67 -23.92 23.55 20.19
N ALA A 68 -25.18 23.28 19.84
CA ALA A 68 -25.97 22.26 20.52
C ALA A 68 -25.39 20.85 20.32
N LEU A 69 -24.93 20.51 19.11
CA LEU A 69 -24.23 19.26 18.84
C LEU A 69 -22.90 19.18 19.61
N ASN A 70 -22.13 20.27 19.63
CA ASN A 70 -20.89 20.35 20.39
C ASN A 70 -21.12 20.10 21.88
N HIS A 71 -22.07 20.80 22.50
CA HIS A 71 -22.38 20.63 23.92
C HIS A 71 -22.84 19.20 24.23
N LYS A 72 -23.72 18.64 23.40
CA LYS A 72 -24.16 17.24 23.54
C LYS A 72 -22.96 16.30 23.46
N LYS A 73 -22.07 16.46 22.48
CA LYS A 73 -20.91 15.59 22.29
C LYS A 73 -19.90 15.72 23.44
N MET A 74 -19.57 16.94 23.85
CA MET A 74 -18.68 17.21 24.99
C MET A 74 -19.20 16.59 26.28
N SER A 75 -20.53 16.62 26.52
CA SER A 75 -21.14 16.00 27.71
C SER A 75 -21.00 14.47 27.78
N MET A 76 -20.74 13.82 26.65
CA MET A 76 -20.52 12.36 26.58
C MET A 76 -19.05 11.98 26.79
N ILE A 77 -18.12 12.92 26.63
CA ILE A 77 -16.69 12.65 26.73
C ILE A 77 -16.28 12.68 28.20
N LYS A 78 -15.82 11.54 28.70
CA LYS A 78 -15.36 11.37 30.07
C LYS A 78 -13.84 11.54 30.14
N ASP A 79 -13.33 11.97 31.30
CA ASP A 79 -11.89 12.06 31.57
C ASP A 79 -11.15 10.75 31.26
N SER A 80 -11.76 9.60 31.57
CA SER A 80 -11.17 8.29 31.29
C SER A 80 -10.95 8.04 29.79
N MET A 81 -11.83 8.57 28.93
CA MET A 81 -11.70 8.46 27.47
C MET A 81 -10.56 9.32 26.91
N ILE A 82 -10.13 10.35 27.66
CA ILE A 82 -9.05 11.26 27.25
C ILE A 82 -7.72 10.84 27.88
N TYR A 83 -7.73 10.38 29.12
CA TYR A 83 -6.51 10.28 29.94
C TYR A 83 -6.09 8.87 30.36
N GLU A 84 -6.95 7.87 30.27
CA GLU A 84 -6.65 6.54 30.85
C GLU A 84 -6.31 5.51 29.79
N THR A 85 -7.11 5.41 28.72
CA THR A 85 -6.96 4.39 27.68
C THR A 85 -7.13 4.99 26.31
N GLN A 86 -6.51 4.35 25.31
CA GLN A 86 -6.66 4.79 23.92
C GLN A 86 -8.14 4.73 23.51
N SER A 87 -8.58 5.75 22.79
CA SER A 87 -9.97 5.98 22.40
C SER A 87 -10.03 6.78 21.10
N SER A 88 -11.20 6.84 20.47
CA SER A 88 -11.41 7.62 19.25
C SER A 88 -11.18 9.13 19.45
N CYS A 89 -11.25 9.64 20.68
CA CYS A 89 -10.93 11.05 20.99
C CYS A 89 -9.47 11.40 20.63
N HIS A 90 -8.54 10.44 20.76
CA HIS A 90 -7.14 10.64 20.43
C HIS A 90 -6.89 10.83 18.95
N HIS A 91 -7.85 10.46 18.09
CA HIS A 91 -7.78 10.79 16.67
C HIS A 91 -8.05 12.28 16.43
N THR A 92 -8.64 13.03 17.37
CA THR A 92 -9.06 14.44 17.19
C THR A 92 -8.61 15.37 18.34
N LEU A 93 -7.38 15.24 18.82
CA LEU A 93 -6.90 16.07 19.95
C LEU A 93 -6.90 17.57 19.64
N GLU A 94 -6.83 17.96 18.36
CA GLU A 94 -6.95 19.36 17.95
C GLU A 94 -8.28 20.01 18.39
N ALA A 95 -9.33 19.21 18.62
CA ALA A 95 -10.60 19.71 19.12
C ALA A 95 -10.59 20.08 20.62
N PHE A 96 -9.54 19.70 21.35
CA PHE A 96 -9.41 19.90 22.80
C PHE A 96 -8.34 20.94 23.18
N ILE A 97 -7.80 21.67 22.22
CA ILE A 97 -6.85 22.77 22.48
C ILE A 97 -7.48 23.76 23.46
N GLY A 98 -6.75 24.07 24.54
CA GLY A 98 -7.20 24.93 25.63
C GLY A 98 -8.27 24.33 26.56
N LYS A 99 -8.64 23.05 26.39
CA LYS A 99 -9.68 22.37 27.17
C LYS A 99 -9.13 21.23 28.04
N ILE A 100 -7.96 20.68 27.70
CA ILE A 100 -7.34 19.54 28.38
C ILE A 100 -5.86 19.80 28.67
N ASN A 101 -5.31 19.09 29.66
CA ASN A 101 -3.86 19.01 29.88
C ASN A 101 -3.21 17.97 28.94
N PHE A 102 -2.47 18.44 27.93
CA PHE A 102 -1.79 17.58 26.95
C PHE A 102 -0.61 16.80 27.52
N ASP A 103 0.03 17.26 28.60
CA ASP A 103 1.18 16.56 29.23
C ASP A 103 0.80 15.18 29.76
N ARG A 104 -0.48 15.00 30.11
CA ARG A 104 -1.01 13.72 30.59
C ARG A 104 -1.13 12.67 29.50
N LEU A 105 -1.07 13.05 28.22
CA LEU A 105 -1.34 12.16 27.09
C LEU A 105 -0.12 11.36 26.62
N VAL A 106 1.08 11.66 27.13
CA VAL A 106 2.36 11.10 26.64
C VAL A 106 2.36 9.56 26.53
N HIS A 107 1.67 8.89 27.45
CA HIS A 107 1.59 7.43 27.58
C HIS A 107 0.58 6.76 26.63
N LEU A 108 -0.26 7.54 25.95
CA LEU A 108 -1.28 7.05 25.01
C LEU A 108 -0.81 7.11 23.55
N LYS A 109 0.41 7.62 23.32
CA LYS A 109 1.07 7.59 22.01
C LYS A 109 1.32 6.16 21.57
N CYS A 110 1.18 5.92 20.27
CA CYS A 110 1.57 4.69 19.62
C CYS A 110 2.44 5.02 18.41
N GLN A 111 3.67 4.49 18.38
CA GLN A 111 4.64 4.71 17.31
C GLN A 111 4.86 6.20 16.98
N GLY A 112 4.94 7.03 18.02
CA GLY A 112 5.08 8.49 17.91
C GLY A 112 3.81 9.22 17.49
N SER A 113 2.63 8.60 17.47
CA SER A 113 1.40 9.27 17.02
C SER A 113 0.23 9.08 17.98
N PHE A 114 -0.74 9.98 17.88
CA PHE A 114 -2.05 9.79 18.50
C PHE A 114 -3.05 9.31 17.46
N MET A 115 -3.45 8.03 17.57
CA MET A 115 -4.40 7.38 16.65
C MET A 115 -4.06 7.63 15.18
N ALA A 116 -2.76 7.55 14.85
CA ALA A 116 -2.21 7.75 13.51
C ALA A 116 -2.65 9.05 12.83
N SER A 117 -3.03 10.10 13.57
CA SER A 117 -3.48 11.37 12.99
C SER A 117 -2.40 12.44 13.03
N PRO A 118 -1.91 12.93 11.87
CA PRO A 118 -0.96 14.04 11.84
C PRO A 118 -1.46 15.31 12.54
N ALA A 119 -2.74 15.67 12.35
CA ALA A 119 -3.33 16.84 13.00
C ALA A 119 -3.40 16.69 14.53
N SER A 120 -3.75 15.49 15.02
CA SER A 120 -3.82 15.22 16.45
C SER A 120 -2.44 15.25 17.10
N THR A 121 -1.45 14.61 16.44
CA THR A 121 -0.06 14.61 16.90
C THR A 121 0.55 16.02 16.87
N ALA A 122 0.23 16.82 15.85
CA ALA A 122 0.66 18.22 15.81
C ALA A 122 0.03 19.06 16.93
N ALA A 123 -1.27 18.89 17.19
CA ALA A 123 -1.94 19.56 18.31
C ALA A 123 -1.30 19.19 19.65
N TYR A 124 -0.94 17.92 19.85
CA TYR A 124 -0.18 17.48 21.02
C TYR A 124 1.18 18.19 21.12
N LEU A 125 1.98 18.13 20.06
CA LEU A 125 3.34 18.68 20.06
C LEU A 125 3.35 20.19 20.30
N MET A 126 2.33 20.91 19.82
CA MET A 126 2.16 22.36 20.03
C MET A 126 1.69 22.75 21.44
N ASN A 127 1.10 21.82 22.20
CA ASN A 127 0.46 22.12 23.49
C ASN A 127 1.06 21.34 24.68
N ALA A 128 2.00 20.42 24.43
CA ALA A 128 2.79 19.78 25.47
C ALA A 128 3.85 20.76 26.01
N SER A 129 4.10 20.74 27.32
CA SER A 129 5.11 21.56 27.97
C SER A 129 6.53 21.10 27.69
N VAL A 130 6.70 19.82 27.33
CA VAL A 130 7.97 19.21 26.93
C VAL A 130 7.85 18.76 25.48
N TRP A 131 8.82 19.16 24.66
CA TRP A 131 8.89 18.75 23.27
C TRP A 131 9.14 17.24 23.16
N ASP A 132 8.36 16.57 22.31
CA ASP A 132 8.39 15.13 22.16
C ASP A 132 9.00 14.74 20.80
N GLU A 133 10.24 14.26 20.85
CA GLU A 133 11.03 13.86 19.68
C GLU A 133 10.39 12.71 18.89
N GLU A 134 9.67 11.80 19.56
CA GLU A 134 9.00 10.67 18.90
C GLU A 134 7.81 11.16 18.06
N ALA A 135 7.06 12.13 18.62
CA ALA A 135 5.95 12.79 17.93
C ALA A 135 6.42 13.63 16.74
N GLU A 136 7.51 14.38 16.90
CA GLU A 136 8.13 15.10 15.80
C GLU A 136 8.60 14.13 14.70
N GLN A 137 9.29 13.05 15.08
CA GLN A 137 9.80 12.07 14.13
C GLN A 137 8.67 11.41 13.33
N TYR A 138 7.53 11.13 13.96
CA TYR A 138 6.33 10.68 13.26
C TYR A 138 5.87 11.69 12.20
N LEU A 139 5.73 12.98 12.56
CA LEU A 139 5.30 14.01 11.60
C LEU A 139 6.30 14.16 10.44
N ARG A 140 7.60 14.08 10.72
CA ARG A 140 8.65 14.08 9.69
C ARG A 140 8.50 12.92 8.72
N ARG A 141 8.27 11.69 9.24
CA ARG A 141 8.02 10.50 8.41
C ARG A 141 6.81 10.69 7.50
N VAL A 142 5.70 11.23 8.03
CA VAL A 142 4.50 11.52 7.24
C VAL A 142 4.82 12.53 6.13
N THR A 143 5.47 13.65 6.46
CA THR A 143 5.81 14.67 5.45
C THR A 143 6.75 14.13 4.37
N SER A 144 7.80 13.40 4.74
CA SER A 144 8.73 12.77 3.80
C SER A 144 8.05 11.71 2.93
N HIS A 145 7.11 10.94 3.50
CA HIS A 145 6.29 10.01 2.73
C HIS A 145 5.42 10.73 1.70
N CYS A 146 4.91 11.92 2.01
CA CYS A 146 4.05 12.70 1.13
C CYS A 146 4.80 13.51 0.07
N GLU A 147 6.07 13.87 0.32
CA GLU A 147 6.91 14.63 -0.63
C GLU A 147 7.00 13.96 -2.02
N LYS A 148 6.98 12.62 -2.07
CA LYS A 148 7.02 11.87 -3.34
C LYS A 148 5.81 12.11 -4.25
N TYR A 149 4.66 12.52 -3.68
CA TYR A 149 3.44 12.82 -4.43
C TYR A 149 3.38 14.27 -4.94
N GLY A 150 4.47 15.03 -4.85
CA GLY A 150 4.59 16.41 -5.35
C GLY A 150 3.83 17.47 -4.53
N ASN A 151 2.87 17.04 -3.71
CA ASN A 151 2.04 17.89 -2.88
C ASN A 151 2.51 17.82 -1.41
N ARG A 152 2.83 18.97 -0.82
CA ARG A 152 3.25 19.11 0.60
C ARG A 152 2.09 18.90 1.60
N GLY A 153 0.96 18.35 1.17
CA GLY A 153 -0.16 18.01 2.02
C GLY A 153 0.09 16.71 2.80
N VAL A 154 -0.56 16.56 3.95
CA VAL A 154 -0.49 15.33 4.76
C VAL A 154 -1.88 14.68 4.82
N PRO A 155 -1.96 13.33 4.92
CA PRO A 155 -3.24 12.64 5.04
C PRO A 155 -3.91 12.90 6.40
N THR A 156 -5.21 12.62 6.50
CA THR A 156 -5.93 12.70 7.79
C THR A 156 -5.50 11.61 8.77
N PHE A 157 -4.96 10.49 8.28
CA PHE A 157 -4.29 9.46 9.07
C PHE A 157 -3.24 8.68 8.27
N TRP A 158 -2.19 8.22 8.95
CA TRP A 158 -1.12 7.37 8.42
C TRP A 158 -0.35 6.70 9.58
N PRO A 159 0.02 5.41 9.49
CA PRO A 159 -0.19 4.49 8.35
C PRO A 159 -1.60 3.87 8.31
N THR A 160 -1.90 3.16 7.22
CA THR A 160 -3.18 2.45 6.96
C THR A 160 -2.95 0.99 6.53
N THR A 161 -1.91 0.36 7.07
CA THR A 161 -1.39 -0.92 6.56
C THR A 161 -2.40 -2.05 6.60
N ILE A 162 -3.15 -2.20 7.70
CA ILE A 162 -4.14 -3.28 7.85
C ILE A 162 -5.37 -2.99 6.98
N PHE A 163 -5.92 -1.78 7.05
CA PHE A 163 -7.05 -1.35 6.22
C PHE A 163 -6.75 -1.58 4.74
N ALA A 164 -5.63 -1.02 4.26
CA ALA A 164 -5.35 -1.03 2.84
C ALA A 164 -4.99 -2.44 2.32
N SER A 165 -4.31 -3.26 3.13
CA SER A 165 -4.02 -4.65 2.74
C SER A 165 -5.27 -5.53 2.75
N SER A 166 -6.10 -5.43 3.80
CA SER A 166 -7.28 -6.27 3.93
C SER A 166 -8.33 -5.93 2.88
N TRP A 167 -8.55 -4.65 2.57
CA TRP A 167 -9.46 -4.24 1.50
C TRP A 167 -9.00 -4.72 0.12
N VAL A 168 -7.70 -4.60 -0.21
CA VAL A 168 -7.19 -5.05 -1.52
C VAL A 168 -7.39 -6.56 -1.68
N ILE A 169 -7.01 -7.35 -0.67
CA ILE A 169 -7.12 -8.81 -0.75
C ILE A 169 -8.59 -9.25 -0.77
N CYS A 170 -9.46 -8.67 0.07
CA CYS A 170 -10.89 -8.94 0.01
C CYS A 170 -11.48 -8.60 -1.37
N ASN A 171 -11.18 -7.43 -1.94
CA ASN A 171 -11.68 -7.06 -3.26
C ASN A 171 -11.24 -8.04 -4.36
N LEU A 172 -10.02 -8.58 -4.30
CA LEU A 172 -9.58 -9.59 -5.25
C LEU A 172 -10.31 -10.92 -5.02
N LEU A 173 -10.26 -11.46 -3.81
CA LEU A 173 -10.72 -12.82 -3.51
C LEU A 173 -12.25 -12.95 -3.53
N GLU A 174 -12.98 -11.95 -3.02
CA GLU A 174 -14.46 -11.90 -3.05
C GLU A 174 -15.01 -11.79 -4.50
N ASN A 175 -14.18 -11.37 -5.46
CA ASN A 175 -14.57 -11.19 -6.87
C ASN A 175 -13.96 -12.24 -7.81
N GLY A 176 -13.62 -13.43 -7.27
CA GLY A 176 -13.30 -14.61 -8.07
C GLY A 176 -11.84 -14.75 -8.49
N PHE A 177 -10.92 -13.92 -7.97
CA PHE A 177 -9.49 -14.19 -8.14
C PHE A 177 -9.06 -15.36 -7.24
N GLU A 178 -8.40 -16.35 -7.82
CA GLU A 178 -7.90 -17.50 -7.07
C GLU A 178 -6.59 -17.15 -6.34
N ALA A 179 -6.50 -17.41 -5.04
CA ALA A 179 -5.32 -17.08 -4.23
C ALA A 179 -4.03 -17.73 -4.75
N ASN A 180 -4.10 -18.91 -5.34
CA ASN A 180 -2.95 -19.61 -5.94
C ASN A 180 -2.41 -18.95 -7.24
N LYS A 181 -3.16 -18.01 -7.83
CA LYS A 181 -2.75 -17.21 -9.00
C LYS A 181 -2.19 -15.85 -8.61
N LEU A 182 -2.29 -15.47 -7.33
CA LEU A 182 -1.69 -14.25 -6.79
C LEU A 182 -0.26 -14.53 -6.30
N ASP A 183 0.52 -13.48 -6.09
CA ASP A 183 1.89 -13.61 -5.60
C ASP A 183 1.91 -14.19 -4.18
N LYS A 184 2.40 -15.43 -4.06
CA LYS A 184 2.39 -16.18 -2.80
C LYS A 184 3.18 -15.45 -1.72
N TYR A 185 4.32 -14.85 -2.05
CA TYR A 185 5.17 -14.17 -1.07
C TYR A 185 4.46 -12.94 -0.46
N CYS A 186 3.81 -12.13 -1.30
CA CYS A 186 2.98 -11.01 -0.84
C CYS A 186 1.82 -11.48 0.04
N LEU A 187 1.11 -12.54 -0.38
CA LEU A 187 0.01 -13.11 0.40
C LEU A 187 0.47 -13.63 1.76
N ASP A 188 1.56 -14.39 1.81
CA ASP A 188 2.13 -14.92 3.05
C ASP A 188 2.52 -13.78 4.00
N ARG A 189 3.10 -12.69 3.49
CA ARG A 189 3.44 -11.51 4.30
C ARG A 189 2.23 -10.76 4.84
N ILE A 190 1.19 -10.56 4.03
CA ILE A 190 -0.05 -9.94 4.48
C ILE A 190 -0.70 -10.84 5.55
N LYS A 191 -0.74 -12.14 5.31
CA LYS A 191 -1.24 -13.15 6.25
C LYS A 191 -0.52 -13.06 7.59
N ASP A 192 0.82 -13.08 7.58
CA ASP A 192 1.62 -12.97 8.80
C ASP A 192 1.41 -11.64 9.53
N MET A 193 1.32 -10.53 8.81
CA MET A 193 1.00 -9.23 9.38
C MET A 193 -0.36 -9.23 10.10
N LEU A 194 -1.42 -9.72 9.44
CA LEU A 194 -2.77 -9.75 10.01
C LEU A 194 -2.84 -10.67 11.23
N LYS A 195 -2.17 -11.84 11.19
CA LYS A 195 -2.11 -12.77 12.34
C LYS A 195 -1.39 -12.16 13.53
N ARG A 196 -0.25 -11.50 13.30
CA ARG A 196 0.48 -10.79 14.36
C ARG A 196 -0.39 -9.70 14.96
N ALA A 197 -1.03 -8.88 14.13
CA ALA A 197 -1.91 -7.81 14.59
C ALA A 197 -3.06 -8.34 15.48
N LEU A 198 -3.78 -9.36 15.01
CA LEU A 198 -4.83 -10.02 15.80
C LEU A 198 -4.29 -10.60 17.11
N THR A 199 -3.12 -11.23 17.09
CA THR A 199 -2.52 -11.82 18.30
C THR A 199 -2.16 -10.76 19.34
N ILE A 200 -1.64 -9.62 18.90
CA ILE A 200 -1.24 -8.50 19.77
C ILE A 200 -2.45 -7.85 20.45
N GLN A 201 -3.61 -7.87 19.80
CA GLN A 201 -4.81 -7.16 20.24
C GLN A 201 -5.96 -8.13 20.55
N ASP A 202 -5.64 -9.32 21.08
CA ASP A 202 -6.60 -10.30 21.62
C ASP A 202 -7.72 -10.71 20.64
N GLY A 203 -7.39 -10.79 19.36
CA GLY A 203 -8.24 -11.27 18.28
C GLY A 203 -9.13 -10.22 17.62
N ILE A 204 -8.88 -8.93 17.86
CA ILE A 204 -9.47 -7.80 17.13
C ILE A 204 -8.35 -6.88 16.62
N VAL A 205 -8.61 -6.03 15.63
CA VAL A 205 -7.61 -5.09 15.07
C VAL A 205 -8.25 -3.76 14.67
N GLY A 206 -7.43 -2.72 14.58
CA GLY A 206 -7.79 -1.47 13.90
C GLY A 206 -7.15 -1.36 12.51
N PHE A 207 -7.35 -0.22 11.84
CA PHE A 207 -6.80 0.06 10.50
C PHE A 207 -5.26 0.01 10.37
N ALA A 208 -4.52 -0.01 11.49
CA ALA A 208 -3.09 -0.34 11.56
C ALA A 208 -2.73 -1.01 12.90
N GLU A 209 -1.56 -1.65 12.97
CA GLU A 209 -1.10 -2.34 14.17
C GLU A 209 -1.10 -1.41 15.40
N HIS A 210 -1.55 -1.93 16.55
CA HIS A 210 -1.60 -1.23 17.85
C HIS A 210 -2.56 -0.02 17.94
N LEU A 211 -3.32 0.27 16.88
CA LEU A 211 -4.36 1.31 16.93
C LEU A 211 -5.67 0.74 17.46
N LEU A 212 -6.57 1.63 17.89
CA LEU A 212 -7.83 1.26 18.51
C LEU A 212 -8.62 0.31 17.59
N PRO A 213 -8.96 -0.91 18.05
CA PRO A 213 -9.70 -1.84 17.22
C PRO A 213 -11.10 -1.39 16.85
N ASP A 214 -11.56 -1.82 15.68
CA ASP A 214 -12.92 -1.63 15.21
C ASP A 214 -13.47 -2.86 14.50
N ALA A 215 -14.79 -2.95 14.42
CA ALA A 215 -15.47 -4.10 13.85
C ALA A 215 -15.22 -4.25 12.33
N ASP A 216 -14.96 -3.15 11.62
CA ASP A 216 -14.87 -3.14 10.16
C ASP A 216 -13.55 -3.75 9.69
N ASP A 217 -12.43 -3.19 10.18
CA ASP A 217 -11.08 -3.70 9.95
C ASP A 217 -10.88 -5.11 10.53
N THR A 218 -11.47 -5.38 11.71
CA THR A 218 -11.46 -6.74 12.28
C THR A 218 -12.16 -7.74 11.37
N ALA A 219 -13.38 -7.43 10.91
CA ALA A 219 -14.14 -8.34 10.07
C ALA A 219 -13.45 -8.60 8.72
N LYS A 220 -12.90 -7.57 8.08
CA LYS A 220 -12.13 -7.71 6.83
C LYS A 220 -10.85 -8.52 7.05
N SER A 221 -10.11 -8.27 8.13
CA SER A 221 -8.89 -9.02 8.46
C SER A 221 -9.16 -10.50 8.69
N LEU A 222 -10.21 -10.83 9.45
CA LEU A 222 -10.65 -12.21 9.66
C LEU A 222 -11.06 -12.87 8.33
N THR A 223 -11.80 -12.16 7.48
CA THR A 223 -12.23 -12.65 6.16
C THR A 223 -11.04 -13.01 5.28
N VAL A 224 -10.03 -12.14 5.19
CA VAL A 224 -8.79 -12.41 4.43
C VAL A 224 -8.11 -13.68 4.94
N LEU A 225 -7.96 -13.85 6.26
CA LEU A 225 -7.30 -15.02 6.81
C LEU A 225 -8.05 -16.33 6.49
N HIS A 226 -9.39 -16.31 6.54
CA HIS A 226 -10.21 -17.46 6.13
C HIS A 226 -10.03 -17.80 4.65
N TYR A 227 -10.02 -16.80 3.76
CA TYR A 227 -9.73 -17.02 2.34
C TYR A 227 -8.32 -17.62 2.10
N LEU A 228 -7.35 -17.24 2.92
CA LEU A 228 -5.96 -17.74 2.83
C LEU A 228 -5.75 -19.05 3.62
N GLY A 229 -6.83 -19.74 3.99
CA GLY A 229 -6.81 -21.08 4.59
C GLY A 229 -6.49 -21.12 6.08
N ASP A 230 -6.46 -19.98 6.78
CA ASP A 230 -6.41 -19.96 8.24
C ASP A 230 -7.84 -19.94 8.83
N SER A 231 -7.95 -20.13 10.15
CA SER A 231 -9.25 -20.13 10.84
C SER A 231 -9.16 -19.43 12.20
N PRO A 232 -8.88 -18.11 12.22
CA PRO A 232 -8.89 -17.35 13.46
C PRO A 232 -10.31 -17.29 14.05
N SER A 233 -10.41 -17.25 15.38
CA SER A 233 -11.72 -17.14 16.05
C SER A 233 -12.37 -15.78 15.79
N VAL A 234 -13.65 -15.79 15.42
CA VAL A 234 -14.49 -14.58 15.31
C VAL A 234 -15.10 -14.16 16.66
N GLN A 235 -14.88 -14.94 17.73
CA GLN A 235 -15.49 -14.67 19.04
C GLN A 235 -15.12 -13.30 19.63
N PRO A 236 -13.87 -12.80 19.53
CA PRO A 236 -13.51 -11.47 20.03
C PRO A 236 -14.28 -10.34 19.31
N LEU A 237 -14.46 -10.44 17.99
CA LEU A 237 -15.31 -9.52 17.21
C LEU A 237 -16.75 -9.47 17.78
N ILE A 238 -17.32 -10.64 18.07
CA ILE A 238 -18.66 -10.78 18.65
C ILE A 238 -18.73 -10.17 20.05
N THR A 239 -17.83 -10.59 20.95
CA THR A 239 -17.86 -10.18 22.35
C THR A 239 -17.72 -8.66 22.52
N ILE A 240 -16.90 -8.01 21.70
CA ILE A 240 -16.56 -6.59 21.87
C ILE A 240 -17.54 -5.65 21.17
N PHE A 241 -17.97 -6.02 19.96
CA PHE A 241 -18.71 -5.11 19.08
C PHE A 241 -20.19 -5.43 18.95
N GLN A 242 -20.66 -6.59 19.42
CA GLN A 242 -22.09 -6.89 19.39
C GLN A 242 -22.87 -5.98 20.36
N VAL A 243 -23.98 -5.42 19.88
CA VAL A 243 -25.04 -4.82 20.71
C VAL A 243 -26.38 -5.51 20.39
N ASP A 244 -27.48 -5.03 20.98
CA ASP A 244 -28.78 -5.69 20.89
C ASP A 244 -29.26 -5.88 19.44
N THR A 245 -29.12 -4.84 18.61
CA THR A 245 -29.69 -4.81 17.26
C THR A 245 -28.68 -5.00 16.13
N HIS A 246 -27.39 -4.74 16.35
CA HIS A 246 -26.36 -4.71 15.31
C HIS A 246 -24.97 -4.86 15.93
N PHE A 247 -23.92 -4.70 15.12
CA PHE A 247 -22.53 -4.57 15.56
C PHE A 247 -22.08 -3.13 15.44
N ARG A 248 -21.55 -2.56 16.52
CA ARG A 248 -20.98 -1.21 16.50
C ARG A 248 -19.59 -1.23 15.86
N CYS A 249 -19.24 -0.22 15.07
CA CYS A 249 -17.87 -0.09 14.53
C CYS A 249 -16.87 0.21 15.66
N TYR A 250 -17.13 1.24 16.46
CA TYR A 250 -16.37 1.54 17.68
C TYR A 250 -17.26 1.47 18.93
N LEU A 251 -16.67 1.24 20.10
CA LEU A 251 -17.41 1.10 21.36
C LEU A 251 -18.30 2.32 21.67
N GLU A 252 -17.79 3.52 21.39
CA GLU A 252 -18.40 4.80 21.75
C GLU A 252 -19.07 5.50 20.56
N GLU A 253 -19.61 4.73 19.61
CA GLU A 253 -20.25 5.29 18.42
C GLU A 253 -21.70 5.73 18.65
N ARG A 254 -22.11 6.79 17.94
CA ARG A 254 -23.48 7.32 17.96
C ARG A 254 -24.38 6.69 16.90
N ASN A 255 -23.86 6.60 15.68
CA ASN A 255 -24.59 6.17 14.49
C ASN A 255 -24.06 4.80 14.06
N PRO A 256 -24.92 3.81 13.79
CA PRO A 256 -24.47 2.50 13.32
C PRO A 256 -23.96 2.60 11.87
N SER A 257 -22.96 1.80 11.51
CA SER A 257 -22.47 1.69 10.13
C SER A 257 -23.06 0.45 9.45
N ILE A 258 -23.60 0.64 8.25
CA ILE A 258 -24.09 -0.48 7.44
C ILE A 258 -22.95 -1.22 6.76
N SER A 259 -21.89 -0.53 6.33
CA SER A 259 -20.71 -1.18 5.74
C SER A 259 -20.03 -2.12 6.74
N ALA A 260 -19.81 -1.66 7.98
CA ALA A 260 -19.22 -2.49 9.04
C ALA A 260 -20.08 -3.74 9.32
N ASN A 261 -21.41 -3.60 9.38
CA ASN A 261 -22.31 -4.74 9.59
C ASN A 261 -22.31 -5.69 8.38
N CYS A 262 -22.20 -5.20 7.14
CA CYS A 262 -22.04 -6.07 5.98
C CYS A 262 -20.73 -6.86 6.04
N ASN A 263 -19.62 -6.22 6.46
CA ASN A 263 -18.34 -6.90 6.61
C ASN A 263 -18.36 -7.93 7.75
N VAL A 264 -19.04 -7.64 8.86
CA VAL A 264 -19.31 -8.63 9.92
C VAL A 264 -20.11 -9.82 9.38
N LEU A 265 -21.18 -9.59 8.59
CA LEU A 265 -21.95 -10.67 7.98
C LEU A 265 -21.06 -11.56 7.09
N ILE A 266 -20.27 -10.94 6.21
CA ILE A 266 -19.34 -11.64 5.31
C ILE A 266 -18.36 -12.48 6.13
N SER A 267 -17.75 -11.90 7.17
CA SER A 267 -16.82 -12.60 8.06
C SER A 267 -17.45 -13.81 8.76
N LEU A 268 -18.66 -13.64 9.33
CA LEU A 268 -19.40 -14.74 9.98
C LEU A 268 -19.80 -15.85 9.00
N LEU A 269 -20.07 -15.51 7.74
CA LEU A 269 -20.36 -16.50 6.70
C LEU A 269 -19.08 -17.21 6.22
N HIS A 270 -17.90 -16.62 6.33
CA HIS A 270 -16.65 -17.22 5.88
C HIS A 270 -16.01 -18.23 6.84
N VAL A 271 -16.45 -18.29 8.09
CA VAL A 271 -16.00 -19.33 9.03
C VAL A 271 -16.42 -20.73 8.57
N SER A 272 -15.68 -21.75 9.00
CA SER A 272 -15.95 -23.15 8.60
C SER A 272 -17.28 -23.71 9.10
N THR A 273 -17.80 -23.19 10.22
CA THR A 273 -19.05 -23.64 10.87
C THR A 273 -19.96 -22.43 11.20
N PRO A 274 -20.52 -21.76 10.18
CA PRO A 274 -21.31 -20.54 10.36
C PRO A 274 -22.59 -20.76 11.18
N GLU A 275 -23.09 -22.00 11.25
CA GLU A 275 -24.27 -22.39 12.04
C GLU A 275 -24.12 -22.12 13.54
N GLN A 276 -22.89 -22.05 14.05
CA GLN A 276 -22.61 -21.69 15.44
C GLN A 276 -22.93 -20.22 15.76
N TYR A 277 -23.01 -19.37 14.74
CA TYR A 277 -23.20 -17.92 14.88
C TYR A 277 -24.55 -17.48 14.32
N THR A 278 -25.53 -18.37 14.27
CA THR A 278 -26.76 -18.08 13.53
C THR A 278 -27.56 -16.92 14.14
N ASP A 279 -27.56 -16.77 15.47
CA ASP A 279 -28.21 -15.62 16.13
C ASP A 279 -27.57 -14.29 15.70
N GLN A 280 -26.25 -14.27 15.56
CA GLN A 280 -25.50 -13.10 15.08
C GLN A 280 -25.78 -12.84 13.60
N ILE A 281 -25.85 -13.88 12.76
CA ILE A 281 -26.20 -13.77 11.35
C ILE A 281 -27.61 -13.19 11.20
N VAL A 282 -28.61 -13.74 11.90
CA VAL A 282 -30.00 -13.24 11.89
C VAL A 282 -30.05 -11.78 12.31
N LYS A 283 -29.34 -11.41 13.37
CA LYS A 283 -29.27 -10.02 13.86
C LYS A 283 -28.76 -9.08 12.78
N VAL A 284 -27.63 -9.40 12.16
CA VAL A 284 -26.99 -8.55 11.15
C VAL A 284 -27.85 -8.45 9.89
N VAL A 285 -28.43 -9.55 9.42
CA VAL A 285 -29.33 -9.56 8.26
C VAL A 285 -30.59 -8.75 8.53
N THR A 286 -31.17 -8.87 9.73
CA THR A 286 -32.32 -8.07 10.16
C THR A 286 -31.98 -6.60 10.12
N PHE A 287 -30.86 -6.19 10.71
CA PHE A 287 -30.40 -4.81 10.71
C PHE A 287 -30.20 -4.26 9.29
N ILE A 288 -29.53 -5.00 8.41
CA ILE A 288 -29.32 -4.59 7.01
C ILE A 288 -30.66 -4.40 6.29
N CYS A 289 -31.58 -5.37 6.41
CA CYS A 289 -32.88 -5.30 5.78
C CYS A 289 -33.75 -4.15 6.34
N GLU A 290 -33.72 -3.90 7.64
CA GLU A 290 -34.46 -2.80 8.27
C GLU A 290 -33.92 -1.44 7.86
N LYS A 291 -32.59 -1.28 7.78
CA LYS A 291 -31.96 -0.07 7.26
C LYS A 291 -32.35 0.22 5.82
N TRP A 292 -32.51 -0.82 5.02
CA TRP A 292 -33.04 -0.69 3.67
C TRP A 292 -34.52 -0.32 3.66
N TRP A 293 -35.35 -1.00 4.45
CA TRP A 293 -36.81 -0.85 4.44
C TRP A 293 -37.31 0.46 5.01
N THR A 294 -36.54 1.07 5.91
CA THR A 294 -36.88 2.34 6.56
C THR A 294 -36.29 3.54 5.84
N ASN A 295 -35.67 3.34 4.67
CA ASN A 295 -35.07 4.37 3.85
C ASN A 295 -35.63 4.35 2.42
N ASP A 296 -36.55 5.28 2.14
CA ASP A 296 -37.11 5.49 0.79
C ASP A 296 -36.07 6.04 -0.20
N GLY A 297 -34.95 6.57 0.30
CA GLY A 297 -33.86 7.14 -0.49
C GLY A 297 -32.68 6.19 -0.72
N MET A 298 -31.55 6.78 -1.11
CA MET A 298 -30.29 6.05 -1.27
C MET A 298 -29.70 5.69 0.09
N LEU A 299 -29.12 4.49 0.18
CA LEU A 299 -28.55 4.00 1.43
C LEU A 299 -27.28 4.78 1.78
N THR A 300 -27.23 5.37 2.97
CA THR A 300 -26.07 6.14 3.44
C THR A 300 -25.25 5.33 4.44
N ASP A 301 -23.93 5.49 4.38
CA ASP A 301 -23.00 5.00 5.41
C ASP A 301 -22.17 6.17 5.98
N LYS A 302 -21.72 6.06 7.23
CA LYS A 302 -20.98 7.14 7.90
C LYS A 302 -19.49 7.21 7.52
N TRP A 303 -18.97 6.19 6.84
CA TRP A 303 -17.57 6.10 6.43
C TRP A 303 -17.36 6.39 4.93
N HIS A 304 -18.44 6.48 4.14
CA HIS A 304 -18.34 6.65 2.70
C HIS A 304 -19.47 7.52 2.13
N LEU A 305 -19.13 8.47 1.26
CA LEU A 305 -20.08 9.42 0.65
C LEU A 305 -20.98 8.79 -0.42
N SER A 306 -20.46 7.83 -1.18
CA SER A 306 -21.26 7.16 -2.19
C SER A 306 -22.16 6.10 -1.56
N TRP A 307 -23.43 6.10 -1.92
CA TRP A 307 -24.39 5.05 -1.59
C TRP A 307 -24.09 3.72 -2.31
N LEU A 308 -23.31 3.76 -3.39
CA LEU A 308 -22.94 2.57 -4.16
C LEU A 308 -21.95 1.68 -3.38
N TYR A 309 -21.15 2.27 -2.49
CA TYR A 309 -20.23 1.50 -1.64
C TYR A 309 -20.97 0.55 -0.66
N PRO A 310 -21.88 1.03 0.21
CA PRO A 310 -22.67 0.11 1.04
C PRO A 310 -23.60 -0.77 0.20
N ALA A 311 -24.12 -0.31 -0.95
CA ALA A 311 -24.91 -1.15 -1.86
C ALA A 311 -24.11 -2.37 -2.37
N MET A 312 -22.83 -2.17 -2.74
CA MET A 312 -21.93 -3.25 -3.12
C MET A 312 -21.76 -4.26 -1.97
N LEU A 313 -21.48 -3.79 -0.75
CA LEU A 313 -21.29 -4.69 0.40
C LEU A 313 -22.58 -5.45 0.77
N VAL A 314 -23.75 -4.81 0.69
CA VAL A 314 -25.05 -5.47 0.88
C VAL A 314 -25.25 -6.56 -0.18
N SER A 315 -24.93 -6.27 -1.44
CA SER A 315 -25.02 -7.28 -2.51
C SER A 315 -24.11 -8.48 -2.26
N GLN A 316 -22.88 -8.26 -1.79
CA GLN A 316 -21.93 -9.32 -1.48
C GLN A 316 -22.40 -10.17 -0.29
N GLY A 317 -22.72 -9.54 0.83
CA GLY A 317 -23.10 -10.25 2.06
C GLY A 317 -24.41 -11.03 1.92
N LEU A 318 -25.44 -10.43 1.33
CA LEU A 318 -26.74 -11.10 1.17
C LEU A 318 -26.73 -12.16 0.06
N THR A 319 -25.96 -11.97 -1.03
CA THR A 319 -25.80 -13.03 -2.04
C THR A 319 -25.02 -14.22 -1.47
N LEU A 320 -23.97 -13.96 -0.68
CA LEU A 320 -23.22 -15.01 0.02
C LEU A 320 -24.11 -15.78 1.01
N LEU A 321 -24.99 -15.09 1.74
CA LEU A 321 -25.99 -15.73 2.61
C LEU A 321 -26.88 -16.69 1.83
N LEU A 322 -27.42 -16.27 0.68
CA LEU A 322 -28.26 -17.11 -0.17
C LEU A 322 -27.50 -18.33 -0.71
N TYR A 323 -26.25 -18.13 -1.13
CA TYR A 323 -25.39 -19.22 -1.59
C TYR A 323 -25.19 -20.27 -0.49
N ARG A 324 -24.83 -19.84 0.73
CA ARG A 324 -24.61 -20.73 1.87
C ARG A 324 -25.88 -21.41 2.38
N HIS A 325 -27.05 -20.79 2.20
CA HIS A 325 -28.32 -21.44 2.52
C HIS A 325 -28.62 -22.64 1.60
N ASN A 326 -28.26 -22.53 0.32
CA ASN A 326 -28.46 -23.62 -0.65
C ASN A 326 -27.53 -24.83 -0.41
N ASP A 327 -26.47 -24.68 0.39
CA ASP A 327 -25.54 -25.77 0.77
C ASP A 327 -26.07 -26.64 1.93
N ASP A 328 -27.39 -26.72 2.14
CA ASP A 328 -28.08 -27.51 3.19
C ASP A 328 -27.65 -27.18 4.64
N ILE A 329 -27.21 -25.95 4.91
CA ILE A 329 -26.94 -25.49 6.28
C ILE A 329 -28.28 -25.28 7.01
N PRO A 330 -28.56 -25.98 8.13
CA PRO A 330 -29.83 -25.84 8.85
C PRO A 330 -29.90 -24.45 9.49
N LEU A 331 -30.76 -23.57 8.94
CA LEU A 331 -30.98 -22.22 9.48
C LEU A 331 -32.25 -22.18 10.35
N PRO A 332 -32.29 -21.35 11.41
CA PRO A 332 -33.50 -21.10 12.19
C PRO A 332 -34.62 -20.48 11.34
N SER A 333 -35.87 -20.82 11.68
CA SER A 333 -37.09 -20.34 10.99
C SER A 333 -37.18 -18.82 10.78
N LEU A 334 -36.60 -18.00 11.67
CA LEU A 334 -36.59 -16.55 11.51
C LEU A 334 -35.70 -16.10 10.33
N LEU A 335 -34.56 -16.76 10.13
CA LEU A 335 -33.69 -16.50 8.99
C LEU A 335 -34.35 -16.93 7.68
N ASP A 336 -35.07 -18.06 7.69
CA ASP A 336 -35.84 -18.53 6.54
C ASP A 336 -36.88 -17.52 6.08
N ASN A 337 -37.58 -16.85 7.01
CA ASN A 337 -38.54 -15.80 6.66
C ASN A 337 -37.85 -14.58 6.04
N LEU A 338 -36.70 -14.16 6.58
CA LEU A 338 -35.93 -13.06 6.02
C LEU A 338 -35.43 -13.39 4.61
N ILE A 339 -34.94 -14.61 4.39
CA ILE A 339 -34.44 -15.12 3.11
C ILE A 339 -35.55 -15.24 2.06
N LYS A 340 -36.77 -15.61 2.46
CA LYS A 340 -37.92 -15.74 1.55
C LYS A 340 -38.57 -14.41 1.20
N ASP A 341 -38.59 -13.46 2.14
CA ASP A 341 -39.37 -12.23 1.98
C ASP A 341 -38.48 -10.98 1.78
N LYS A 342 -37.74 -10.57 2.81
CA LYS A 342 -37.06 -9.26 2.82
C LYS A 342 -35.80 -9.25 1.92
N VAL A 343 -34.96 -10.28 2.01
CA VAL A 343 -33.68 -10.35 1.29
C VAL A 343 -33.87 -10.27 -0.23
N PRO A 344 -34.77 -11.03 -0.88
CA PRO A 344 -34.98 -10.94 -2.32
C PRO A 344 -35.47 -9.55 -2.75
N ILE A 345 -36.33 -8.91 -1.95
CA ILE A 345 -36.82 -7.56 -2.26
C ILE A 345 -35.69 -6.53 -2.18
N VAL A 346 -34.85 -6.60 -1.14
CA VAL A 346 -33.66 -5.74 -1.00
C VAL A 346 -32.74 -5.90 -2.21
N LEU A 347 -32.41 -7.13 -2.59
CA LEU A 347 -31.54 -7.45 -3.73
C LEU A 347 -32.15 -7.00 -5.06
N PHE A 348 -33.45 -7.20 -5.27
CA PHE A 348 -34.12 -6.74 -6.49
C PHE A 348 -34.16 -5.21 -6.59
N GLN A 349 -34.47 -4.52 -5.50
CA GLN A 349 -34.45 -3.06 -5.47
C GLN A 349 -33.04 -2.49 -5.67
N LEU A 350 -32.00 -3.16 -5.16
CA LEU A 350 -30.61 -2.83 -5.44
C LEU A 350 -30.32 -2.85 -6.94
N ILE A 351 -30.70 -3.93 -7.64
CA ILE A 351 -30.52 -4.04 -9.09
C ILE A 351 -31.19 -2.87 -9.80
N VAL A 352 -32.48 -2.62 -9.50
CA VAL A 352 -33.25 -1.56 -10.15
C VAL A 352 -32.62 -0.19 -9.93
N ARG A 353 -32.25 0.15 -8.68
CA ARG A 353 -31.64 1.45 -8.34
C ARG A 353 -30.26 1.64 -9.00
N ILE A 354 -29.45 0.59 -9.07
CA ILE A 354 -28.13 0.66 -9.74
C ILE A 354 -28.32 0.84 -11.25
N LEU A 355 -29.18 0.05 -11.90
CA LEU A 355 -29.44 0.21 -13.34
C LEU A 355 -29.99 1.59 -13.69
N GLN A 356 -30.92 2.12 -12.89
CA GLN A 356 -31.53 3.44 -13.11
C GLN A 356 -30.58 4.62 -12.90
N SER A 357 -29.49 4.43 -12.16
CA SER A 357 -28.51 5.49 -11.86
C SER A 357 -27.31 5.52 -12.80
N GLN A 358 -27.23 4.61 -13.78
CA GLN A 358 -26.15 4.62 -14.77
C GLN A 358 -26.28 5.82 -15.71
N SER A 359 -25.18 6.53 -15.93
CA SER A 359 -25.11 7.59 -16.95
C SER A 359 -25.30 7.00 -18.35
N MET A 360 -26.32 7.47 -19.07
CA MET A 360 -26.59 7.05 -20.45
C MET A 360 -25.56 7.61 -21.44
N GLU A 361 -24.88 8.71 -21.09
CA GLU A 361 -23.89 9.35 -21.95
C GLU A 361 -22.53 8.65 -21.88
N THR A 362 -22.10 8.28 -20.68
CA THR A 362 -20.73 7.77 -20.44
C THR A 362 -20.69 6.29 -20.06
N GLY A 363 -21.79 5.72 -19.59
CA GLY A 363 -21.81 4.38 -19.00
C GLY A 363 -21.29 4.31 -17.56
N SER A 364 -20.88 5.43 -16.96
CA SER A 364 -20.35 5.51 -15.60
C SER A 364 -21.46 5.63 -14.54
N TRP A 365 -21.07 5.50 -13.27
CA TRP A 365 -21.89 5.84 -12.11
C TRP A 365 -21.25 6.95 -11.28
N GLY A 366 -22.08 7.59 -10.44
CA GLY A 366 -21.67 8.73 -9.62
C GLY A 366 -21.92 10.06 -10.31
N ALA A 367 -22.10 11.13 -9.53
CA ALA A 367 -22.48 12.45 -10.05
C ALA A 367 -21.51 13.00 -11.11
N ASN A 368 -20.24 12.60 -11.06
CA ASN A 368 -19.17 13.08 -11.94
C ASN A 368 -18.41 11.93 -12.65
N GLY A 369 -19.02 10.74 -12.74
CA GLY A 369 -18.37 9.55 -13.31
C GLY A 369 -17.11 9.15 -12.52
N SER A 370 -17.28 8.86 -11.22
CA SER A 370 -16.15 8.34 -10.40
C SER A 370 -15.80 6.92 -10.84
N ARG A 371 -14.51 6.63 -10.90
CA ARG A 371 -13.99 5.27 -11.15
C ARG A 371 -14.32 4.34 -10.00
N GLN A 372 -14.20 4.81 -8.76
CA GLN A 372 -14.60 4.03 -7.58
C GLN A 372 -16.09 3.70 -7.59
N GLU A 373 -16.97 4.70 -7.80
CA GLU A 373 -18.42 4.47 -7.83
C GLU A 373 -18.84 3.53 -8.98
N THR A 374 -18.25 3.71 -10.15
CA THR A 374 -18.46 2.82 -11.30
C THR A 374 -18.01 1.39 -10.99
N SER A 375 -16.88 1.22 -10.30
CA SER A 375 -16.38 -0.10 -9.89
C SER A 375 -17.33 -0.76 -8.89
N TYR A 376 -17.82 -0.02 -7.89
CA TYR A 376 -18.80 -0.53 -6.93
C TYR A 376 -20.09 -1.01 -7.61
N ALA A 377 -20.61 -0.22 -8.55
CA ALA A 377 -21.81 -0.59 -9.31
C ALA A 377 -21.60 -1.85 -10.16
N ILE A 378 -20.44 -1.98 -10.84
CA ILE A 378 -20.11 -3.16 -11.63
C ILE A 378 -20.00 -4.41 -10.76
N ILE A 379 -19.28 -4.32 -9.63
CA ILE A 379 -19.14 -5.44 -8.68
C ILE A 379 -20.50 -5.85 -8.13
N ALA A 380 -21.31 -4.88 -7.71
CA ALA A 380 -22.65 -5.16 -7.20
C ALA A 380 -23.52 -5.86 -8.25
N LEU A 381 -23.58 -5.33 -9.47
CA LEU A 381 -24.34 -5.94 -10.56
C LEU A 381 -23.82 -7.34 -10.91
N ALA A 382 -22.50 -7.56 -10.92
CA ALA A 382 -21.92 -8.87 -11.20
C ALA A 382 -22.33 -9.92 -10.15
N ASN A 383 -22.30 -9.56 -8.86
CA ASN A 383 -22.78 -10.42 -7.78
C ASN A 383 -24.27 -10.72 -7.93
N LEU A 384 -25.08 -9.68 -8.14
CA LEU A 384 -26.53 -9.79 -8.29
C LEU A 384 -26.94 -10.59 -9.51
N ALA A 385 -26.13 -10.58 -10.57
CA ALA A 385 -26.40 -11.33 -11.79
C ALA A 385 -26.31 -12.87 -11.60
N SER A 386 -25.74 -13.33 -10.48
CA SER A 386 -25.71 -14.76 -10.12
C SER A 386 -27.05 -15.29 -9.57
N LEU A 387 -27.99 -14.39 -9.25
CA LEU A 387 -29.26 -14.76 -8.63
C LEU A 387 -30.22 -15.37 -9.67
N PRO A 388 -30.95 -16.45 -9.33
CA PRO A 388 -31.79 -17.16 -10.31
C PRO A 388 -32.97 -16.33 -10.83
N PHE A 389 -33.51 -15.42 -10.02
CA PHE A 389 -34.69 -14.63 -10.38
C PHE A 389 -34.40 -13.44 -11.31
N VAL A 390 -33.13 -13.21 -11.70
CA VAL A 390 -32.75 -12.09 -12.57
C VAL A 390 -32.69 -12.47 -14.05
N GLU A 391 -33.06 -13.71 -14.41
CA GLU A 391 -32.98 -14.22 -15.79
C GLU A 391 -33.67 -13.29 -16.81
N SER A 392 -34.86 -12.77 -16.46
CA SER A 392 -35.62 -11.84 -17.32
C SER A 392 -34.96 -10.47 -17.54
N ILE A 393 -34.03 -10.07 -16.65
CA ILE A 393 -33.31 -8.79 -16.71
C ILE A 393 -31.80 -8.96 -16.93
N ARG A 394 -31.36 -10.19 -17.24
CA ARG A 394 -29.94 -10.54 -17.33
C ARG A 394 -29.22 -9.75 -18.41
N GLU A 395 -29.85 -9.61 -19.57
CA GLU A 395 -29.28 -8.84 -20.70
C GLU A 395 -29.05 -7.36 -20.32
N GLN A 396 -29.99 -6.75 -19.59
CA GLN A 396 -29.87 -5.36 -19.15
C GLN A 396 -28.72 -5.20 -18.15
N ILE A 397 -28.54 -6.16 -17.24
CA ILE A 397 -27.41 -6.20 -16.32
C ILE A 397 -26.08 -6.31 -17.08
N ASP A 398 -25.98 -7.24 -18.03
CA ASP A 398 -24.77 -7.47 -18.82
C ASP A 398 -24.39 -6.25 -19.67
N VAL A 399 -25.38 -5.60 -20.29
CA VAL A 399 -25.17 -4.35 -21.04
C VAL A 399 -24.70 -3.22 -20.13
N ALA A 400 -25.28 -3.07 -18.94
CA ALA A 400 -24.86 -2.06 -17.97
C ALA A 400 -23.41 -2.30 -17.51
N ILE A 401 -23.06 -3.53 -17.16
CA ILE A 401 -21.68 -3.93 -16.80
C ILE A 401 -20.71 -3.63 -17.94
N ALA A 402 -21.06 -3.98 -19.18
CA ALA A 402 -20.20 -3.76 -20.34
C ALA A 402 -19.91 -2.27 -20.57
N ARG A 403 -20.92 -1.41 -20.44
CA ARG A 403 -20.76 0.06 -20.53
C ARG A 403 -19.87 0.62 -19.44
N GLY A 404 -20.08 0.19 -18.19
CA GLY A 404 -19.23 0.59 -17.06
C GLY A 404 -17.77 0.17 -17.25
N ARG A 405 -17.53 -1.06 -17.71
CA ARG A 405 -16.18 -1.56 -18.04
C ARG A 405 -15.52 -0.74 -19.15
N ALA A 406 -16.26 -0.41 -20.21
CA ALA A 406 -15.75 0.43 -21.29
C ALA A 406 -15.35 1.83 -20.78
N TYR A 407 -16.12 2.41 -19.85
CA TYR A 407 -15.77 3.67 -19.19
C TYR A 407 -14.50 3.57 -18.33
N LEU A 408 -14.36 2.52 -17.51
CA LEU A 408 -13.15 2.32 -16.70
C LEU A 408 -11.91 2.11 -17.59
N GLN A 409 -12.05 1.42 -18.72
CA GLN A 409 -10.97 1.21 -19.67
C GLN A 409 -10.56 2.48 -20.42
N SER A 410 -11.51 3.38 -20.72
CA SER A 410 -11.20 4.65 -21.38
C SER A 410 -10.54 5.67 -20.43
N THR A 411 -10.73 5.50 -19.12
CA THR A 411 -10.18 6.38 -18.07
C THR A 411 -8.89 5.85 -17.42
N SER A 412 -8.49 4.60 -17.68
CA SER A 412 -7.29 3.99 -17.09
C SER A 412 -5.95 4.56 -17.59
N HIS A 413 -5.97 5.44 -18.59
CA HIS A 413 -4.77 6.04 -19.20
C HIS A 413 -4.51 7.48 -18.73
N THR A 414 -5.27 7.99 -17.76
CA THR A 414 -5.05 9.34 -17.22
C THR A 414 -3.88 9.30 -16.23
N ASN A 415 -2.69 9.67 -16.72
CA ASN A 415 -1.42 9.78 -15.98
C ASN A 415 -1.41 10.84 -14.85
N SER A 416 -2.55 11.20 -14.26
CA SER A 416 -2.59 12.21 -13.21
C SER A 416 -2.17 11.62 -11.87
N THR A 417 -1.04 12.12 -11.34
CA THR A 417 -0.59 11.86 -9.96
C THR A 417 -1.54 12.48 -8.92
N GLU A 418 -2.40 13.42 -9.32
CA GLU A 418 -3.40 14.03 -8.46
C GLU A 418 -4.68 13.18 -8.41
N VAL A 419 -5.15 12.92 -7.19
CA VAL A 419 -6.46 12.33 -6.95
C VAL A 419 -7.51 13.36 -7.33
N GLU A 420 -8.24 13.13 -8.41
CA GLU A 420 -9.35 13.99 -8.82
C GLU A 420 -10.36 14.11 -7.68
N SER A 421 -10.93 15.30 -7.48
CA SER A 421 -11.86 15.58 -6.37
C SER A 421 -13.05 14.62 -6.31
N LYS A 422 -13.49 14.10 -7.47
CA LYS A 422 -14.56 13.09 -7.59
C LYS A 422 -14.19 11.71 -7.03
N GLU A 423 -12.92 11.44 -6.77
CA GLU A 423 -12.43 10.19 -6.18
C GLU A 423 -12.24 10.30 -4.65
N LEU A 424 -12.50 11.47 -4.05
CA LEU A 424 -12.43 11.70 -2.60
C LEU A 424 -13.78 11.34 -1.94
N LEU A 425 -14.02 10.04 -1.78
CA LEU A 425 -15.32 9.51 -1.34
C LEU A 425 -15.33 9.00 0.10
N TRP A 426 -14.16 8.73 0.68
CA TRP A 426 -14.07 8.21 2.05
C TRP A 426 -14.18 9.34 3.07
N ILE A 427 -14.86 9.07 4.18
CA ILE A 427 -15.16 10.04 5.23
C ILE A 427 -14.14 9.90 6.37
N GLY A 428 -13.31 10.91 6.56
CA GLY A 428 -12.50 11.13 7.76
C GLY A 428 -12.88 12.46 8.43
N LYS A 429 -11.90 13.17 9.02
CA LYS A 429 -12.08 14.58 9.42
C LYS A 429 -12.42 15.45 8.22
N ILE A 430 -11.76 15.14 7.11
CA ILE A 430 -12.03 15.60 5.76
C ILE A 430 -12.31 14.40 4.86
N VAL A 431 -12.77 14.64 3.64
CA VAL A 431 -12.87 13.59 2.62
C VAL A 431 -11.49 13.19 2.12
N TYR A 432 -11.28 11.91 1.85
CA TYR A 432 -10.02 11.39 1.32
C TYR A 432 -10.26 10.31 0.26
N GLY A 433 -9.22 10.03 -0.54
CA GLY A 433 -9.18 8.92 -1.48
C GLY A 433 -8.09 7.94 -1.08
N SER A 434 -8.31 6.65 -1.31
CA SER A 434 -7.32 5.59 -1.07
C SER A 434 -6.65 5.18 -2.39
N ASN A 435 -5.71 5.99 -2.88
CA ASN A 435 -4.91 5.59 -4.04
C ASN A 435 -3.63 4.88 -3.56
N GLN A 436 -3.60 3.54 -3.71
CA GLN A 436 -2.35 2.79 -3.68
C GLN A 436 -1.76 2.79 -5.09
N ASN A 437 -0.91 3.78 -5.41
CA ASN A 437 -0.35 3.91 -6.74
C ASN A 437 0.82 2.92 -6.97
N ALA A 438 0.52 1.64 -7.18
CA ALA A 438 1.45 0.72 -7.83
C ALA A 438 1.81 1.21 -9.26
N GLU A 439 0.88 1.93 -9.90
CA GLU A 439 1.06 2.56 -11.20
C GLU A 439 2.22 3.56 -11.24
N GLU A 440 2.53 4.27 -10.16
CA GLU A 440 3.66 5.22 -10.17
C GLU A 440 5.01 4.50 -10.27
N ILE A 441 5.18 3.42 -9.51
CA ILE A 441 6.40 2.59 -9.57
C ILE A 441 6.51 1.96 -10.95
N ILE A 442 5.40 1.42 -11.47
CA ILE A 442 5.35 0.85 -12.82
C ILE A 442 5.70 1.91 -13.87
N ASN A 443 5.14 3.11 -13.79
CA ASN A 443 5.39 4.20 -14.74
C ASN A 443 6.85 4.65 -14.72
N ARG A 444 7.47 4.81 -13.54
CA ARG A 444 8.90 5.14 -13.43
C ARG A 444 9.78 4.04 -14.01
N LEU A 445 9.44 2.77 -13.77
CA LEU A 445 10.17 1.64 -14.36
C LEU A 445 10.00 1.60 -15.88
N VAL A 446 8.80 1.90 -16.40
CA VAL A 446 8.52 2.01 -17.83
C VAL A 446 9.33 3.16 -18.45
N GLU A 447 9.37 4.33 -17.82
CA GLU A 447 10.20 5.47 -18.25
C GLU A 447 11.68 5.11 -18.29
N PHE A 448 12.20 4.46 -17.26
CA PHE A 448 13.58 3.99 -17.20
C PHE A 448 13.91 3.00 -18.33
N VAL A 449 13.06 1.99 -18.53
CA VAL A 449 13.22 1.00 -19.60
C VAL A 449 13.13 1.68 -20.98
N ASN A 450 12.19 2.60 -21.17
CA ASN A 450 12.05 3.36 -22.41
C ASN A 450 13.26 4.25 -22.68
N LEU A 451 13.81 4.91 -21.67
CA LEU A 451 15.01 5.73 -21.79
C LEU A 451 16.19 4.91 -22.35
N ILE A 452 16.39 3.70 -21.84
CA ILE A 452 17.44 2.79 -22.32
C ILE A 452 17.14 2.35 -23.76
N ASN A 453 15.90 1.92 -24.03
CA ASN A 453 15.52 1.32 -25.32
C ASN A 453 15.50 2.31 -26.47
N THR A 454 15.18 3.58 -26.19
CA THR A 454 15.12 4.65 -27.19
C THR A 454 16.45 5.37 -27.38
N HIS A 455 17.47 5.05 -26.59
CA HIS A 455 18.76 5.71 -26.70
C HIS A 455 19.35 5.49 -28.12
N PRO A 456 19.77 6.56 -28.84
CA PRO A 456 20.10 6.46 -30.27
C PRO A 456 21.13 5.37 -30.62
N ARG A 457 22.12 5.18 -29.75
CA ARG A 457 23.15 4.14 -29.93
C ARG A 457 22.64 2.71 -29.75
N ILE A 458 21.61 2.52 -28.92
CA ILE A 458 20.99 1.21 -28.68
C ILE A 458 20.13 0.82 -29.88
N VAL A 459 19.33 1.76 -30.39
CA VAL A 459 18.50 1.58 -31.58
C VAL A 459 19.34 1.17 -32.81
N THR A 460 20.57 1.70 -32.93
CA THR A 460 21.49 1.38 -34.03
C THR A 460 22.38 0.16 -33.79
N ALA A 461 22.32 -0.48 -32.61
CA ALA A 461 23.13 -1.65 -32.31
C ALA A 461 22.61 -2.91 -33.04
N SER A 462 23.41 -3.98 -33.08
CA SER A 462 22.97 -5.27 -33.62
C SER A 462 21.72 -5.79 -32.89
N LYS A 463 20.87 -6.56 -33.58
CA LYS A 463 19.68 -7.16 -32.97
C LYS A 463 20.03 -8.06 -31.78
N PHE A 464 21.14 -8.80 -31.89
CA PHE A 464 21.62 -9.65 -30.81
C PHE A 464 22.01 -8.82 -29.56
N ASP A 465 22.78 -7.74 -29.74
CA ASP A 465 23.22 -6.91 -28.60
C ASP A 465 22.02 -6.20 -27.95
N GLN A 466 21.02 -5.76 -28.76
CA GLN A 466 19.75 -5.22 -28.26
C GLN A 466 18.99 -6.25 -27.41
N ASP A 467 18.83 -7.48 -27.91
CA ASP A 467 18.12 -8.56 -27.20
C ASP A 467 18.85 -8.97 -25.92
N GLN A 468 20.19 -9.00 -25.94
CA GLN A 468 20.98 -9.25 -24.75
C GLN A 468 20.80 -8.14 -23.72
N LEU A 469 20.80 -6.87 -24.12
CA LEU A 469 20.53 -5.75 -23.22
C LEU A 469 19.13 -5.85 -22.59
N GLN A 470 18.09 -6.24 -23.36
CA GLN A 470 16.76 -6.47 -22.78
C GLN A 470 16.78 -7.56 -21.72
N LEU A 471 17.52 -8.65 -21.97
CA LEU A 471 17.62 -9.76 -21.03
C LEU A 471 18.33 -9.35 -19.74
N GLU A 472 19.48 -8.68 -19.84
CA GLU A 472 20.21 -8.21 -18.66
C GLU A 472 19.45 -7.13 -17.90
N LEU A 473 18.73 -6.23 -18.60
CA LEU A 473 17.90 -5.20 -17.97
C LEU A 473 16.73 -5.84 -17.21
N LYS A 474 16.10 -6.87 -17.77
CA LYS A 474 15.08 -7.66 -17.08
C LYS A 474 15.64 -8.34 -15.83
N SER A 475 16.80 -9.00 -15.94
CA SER A 475 17.47 -9.64 -14.80
C SER A 475 17.82 -8.63 -13.71
N PHE A 476 18.35 -7.46 -14.10
CA PHE A 476 18.68 -6.35 -13.19
C PHE A 476 17.45 -5.90 -12.38
N ILE A 477 16.34 -5.61 -13.06
CA ILE A 477 15.10 -5.15 -12.40
C ILE A 477 14.55 -6.24 -11.46
N LEU A 478 14.47 -7.49 -11.91
CA LEU A 478 13.99 -8.60 -11.09
C LEU A 478 14.89 -8.86 -9.87
N ALA A 479 16.20 -8.68 -10.03
CA ALA A 479 17.15 -8.82 -8.93
C ALA A 479 17.00 -7.71 -7.88
N GLN A 480 16.59 -6.49 -8.26
CA GLN A 480 16.21 -5.44 -7.29
C GLN A 480 15.13 -5.94 -6.34
N PHE A 481 14.01 -6.43 -6.89
CA PHE A 481 12.91 -6.95 -6.09
C PHE A 481 13.37 -8.12 -5.22
N LYS A 482 14.09 -9.08 -5.81
CA LYS A 482 14.53 -10.27 -5.09
C LYS A 482 15.48 -9.93 -3.93
N GLN A 483 16.42 -9.01 -4.12
CA GLN A 483 17.31 -8.50 -3.06
C GLN A 483 16.48 -7.79 -1.98
N CYS A 484 15.52 -6.92 -2.34
CA CYS A 484 14.64 -6.28 -1.35
C CYS A 484 13.89 -7.32 -0.51
N GLU A 485 13.29 -8.34 -1.13
CA GLU A 485 12.59 -9.40 -0.42
C GLU A 485 13.51 -10.19 0.53
N ASP A 486 14.77 -10.40 0.15
CA ASP A 486 15.76 -11.06 1.00
C ASP A 486 16.19 -10.16 2.17
N ASN A 487 16.35 -8.84 1.96
CA ASN A 487 16.57 -7.87 3.04
C ASN A 487 15.39 -7.87 4.04
N MET A 488 14.15 -7.95 3.54
CA MET A 488 12.96 -8.00 4.38
C MET A 488 12.88 -9.29 5.21
N ARG A 489 13.34 -10.42 4.67
CA ARG A 489 13.47 -11.66 5.45
C ARG A 489 14.54 -11.53 6.52
N LEU A 490 15.70 -10.99 6.16
CA LEU A 490 16.78 -10.74 7.11
C LEU A 490 16.29 -9.84 8.26
N GLU A 491 15.56 -8.77 7.94
CA GLU A 491 14.98 -7.85 8.92
C GLU A 491 13.99 -8.51 9.88
N ALA A 492 13.23 -9.52 9.42
CA ALA A 492 12.24 -10.21 10.22
C ALA A 492 12.84 -11.19 11.25
N GLN A 493 14.13 -11.55 11.11
CA GLN A 493 14.79 -12.49 12.01
C GLN A 493 15.28 -11.81 13.30
N THR A 494 15.47 -12.59 14.36
CA THR A 494 15.90 -12.06 15.65
C THR A 494 17.42 -11.82 15.72
N SER A 495 18.19 -12.63 15.00
CA SER A 495 19.65 -12.52 14.91
C SER A 495 20.08 -11.93 13.57
N MET A 496 21.05 -11.02 13.61
CA MET A 496 21.70 -10.43 12.43
C MET A 496 23.12 -10.99 12.22
N ILE A 497 23.45 -12.06 12.94
CA ILE A 497 24.75 -12.74 12.81
C ILE A 497 24.77 -13.51 11.49
N SER A 498 23.67 -14.19 11.16
CA SER A 498 23.52 -14.99 9.96
C SER A 498 22.09 -14.92 9.43
N PHE A 499 21.98 -15.11 8.13
CA PHE A 499 20.73 -15.16 7.40
C PHE A 499 20.17 -16.58 7.51
N GLU A 500 19.25 -16.80 8.45
CA GLU A 500 18.75 -18.13 8.83
C GLU A 500 17.93 -18.80 7.71
N THR A 501 17.32 -18.01 6.81
CA THR A 501 16.40 -18.51 5.77
C THR A 501 16.78 -18.09 4.33
N PRO A 502 18.01 -18.38 3.87
CA PRO A 502 18.43 -17.99 2.53
C PRO A 502 17.71 -18.83 1.47
N ARG A 503 17.27 -18.19 0.38
CA ARG A 503 16.61 -18.88 -0.75
C ARG A 503 17.53 -19.81 -1.54
N SER A 504 18.84 -19.63 -1.41
CA SER A 504 19.86 -20.40 -2.12
C SER A 504 21.20 -20.31 -1.38
N SER A 505 22.17 -21.16 -1.74
CA SER A 505 23.53 -21.03 -1.24
C SER A 505 24.16 -19.69 -1.61
N TYR A 506 25.20 -19.28 -0.86
CA TYR A 506 26.00 -18.10 -1.17
C TYR A 506 26.52 -18.13 -2.61
N PHE A 507 27.08 -19.28 -3.05
CA PHE A 507 27.57 -19.45 -4.41
C PHE A 507 26.51 -19.13 -5.46
N ARG A 508 25.30 -19.70 -5.31
CA ARG A 508 24.22 -19.47 -6.28
C ARG A 508 23.70 -18.03 -6.21
N TRP A 509 23.62 -17.45 -5.01
CA TRP A 509 23.17 -16.08 -4.83
C TRP A 509 24.15 -15.09 -5.47
N ILE A 510 25.46 -15.26 -5.25
CA ILE A 510 26.45 -14.34 -5.79
C ILE A 510 26.59 -14.43 -7.31
N HIS A 511 26.35 -15.61 -7.89
CA HIS A 511 26.34 -15.79 -9.35
C HIS A 511 25.02 -15.38 -10.03
N THR A 512 24.02 -14.93 -9.27
CA THR A 512 22.71 -14.53 -9.82
C THR A 512 22.26 -13.21 -9.20
N THR A 513 21.40 -13.28 -8.19
CA THR A 513 20.76 -12.16 -7.51
C THR A 513 21.74 -11.05 -7.16
N ALA A 514 22.93 -11.39 -6.63
CA ALA A 514 23.84 -10.37 -6.13
C ALA A 514 24.50 -9.52 -7.22
N ILE A 515 24.98 -10.16 -8.29
CA ILE A 515 25.63 -9.48 -9.43
C ILE A 515 24.61 -8.79 -10.34
N ASP A 516 23.43 -9.39 -10.50
CA ASP A 516 22.33 -8.80 -11.27
C ASP A 516 21.79 -7.58 -10.52
N HIS A 517 21.68 -7.63 -9.18
CA HIS A 517 21.29 -6.48 -8.35
C HIS A 517 22.31 -5.34 -8.44
N PHE A 518 23.61 -5.66 -8.42
CA PHE A 518 24.66 -4.66 -8.51
C PHE A 518 24.73 -4.00 -9.91
N GLY A 519 24.27 -4.71 -10.94
CA GLY A 519 24.04 -4.16 -12.28
C GLY A 519 25.23 -4.17 -13.23
N THR A 520 26.37 -4.76 -12.84
CA THR A 520 27.54 -4.93 -13.72
C THR A 520 27.18 -5.61 -15.05
N PRO A 521 26.43 -6.73 -15.09
CA PRO A 521 26.07 -7.37 -16.36
C PRO A 521 25.22 -6.48 -17.29
N CYS A 522 24.25 -5.74 -16.73
CA CYS A 522 23.39 -4.82 -17.48
C CYS A 522 24.17 -3.63 -18.06
N VAL A 523 25.06 -3.02 -17.26
CA VAL A 523 25.92 -1.92 -17.72
C VAL A 523 26.86 -2.39 -18.83
N PHE A 524 27.38 -3.62 -18.73
CA PHE A 524 28.21 -4.18 -19.78
C PHE A 524 27.43 -4.41 -21.08
N ALA A 525 26.22 -4.98 -21.02
CA ALA A 525 25.37 -5.13 -22.21
C ALA A 525 25.05 -3.77 -22.86
N PHE A 526 24.82 -2.73 -22.06
CA PHE A 526 24.64 -1.37 -22.55
C PHE A 526 25.90 -0.87 -23.28
N LEU A 527 27.08 -1.06 -22.69
CA LEU A 527 28.37 -0.73 -23.33
C LEU A 527 28.56 -1.47 -24.66
N THR A 528 28.20 -2.76 -24.75
CA THR A 528 28.31 -3.50 -26.03
C THR A 528 27.45 -2.89 -27.13
N CYS A 529 26.23 -2.45 -26.81
CA CYS A 529 25.37 -1.73 -27.75
C CYS A 529 25.97 -0.40 -28.19
N LEU A 530 26.62 0.35 -27.29
CA LEU A 530 27.31 1.60 -27.64
C LEU A 530 28.45 1.39 -28.64
N LEU A 531 29.13 0.24 -28.55
CA LEU A 531 30.32 -0.11 -29.32
C LEU A 531 30.03 -0.88 -30.61
N SER A 532 28.86 -1.49 -30.75
CA SER A 532 28.39 -2.27 -31.92
C SER A 532 28.31 -1.46 -33.23
N ASN A 533 28.47 -0.13 -33.18
CA ASN A 533 28.41 0.73 -34.35
C ASN A 533 29.70 0.71 -35.20
N THR A 534 29.83 -0.28 -36.09
CA THR A 534 30.63 -0.16 -37.33
C THR A 534 29.71 0.26 -38.48
N HIS A 535 30.27 0.90 -39.52
CA HIS A 535 29.61 1.66 -40.62
C HIS A 535 28.42 1.00 -41.36
N ASP A 536 28.08 -0.25 -41.02
CA ASP A 536 27.13 -1.10 -41.72
C ASP A 536 25.93 -1.48 -40.83
N GLY A 537 25.98 -1.18 -39.52
CA GLY A 537 24.86 -1.31 -38.57
C GLY A 537 24.30 -2.73 -38.36
N ARG A 538 25.06 -3.78 -38.70
CA ARG A 538 24.53 -5.16 -38.79
C ARG A 538 25.39 -6.26 -38.16
N ALA A 539 26.48 -5.92 -37.47
CA ALA A 539 27.35 -6.91 -36.84
C ALA A 539 27.39 -6.75 -35.32
N ASP A 540 27.26 -7.86 -34.62
CA ASP A 540 27.43 -7.95 -33.17
C ASP A 540 28.82 -7.45 -32.78
N PHE A 541 28.95 -6.74 -31.65
CA PHE A 541 30.27 -6.24 -31.24
C PHE A 541 31.28 -7.39 -31.01
N PHE A 542 30.81 -8.47 -30.37
CA PHE A 542 31.55 -9.72 -30.24
C PHE A 542 31.06 -10.72 -31.30
N PRO A 543 31.88 -11.07 -32.31
CA PRO A 543 31.37 -11.63 -33.56
C PRO A 543 31.02 -13.13 -33.54
N THR A 544 31.43 -13.90 -32.53
CA THR A 544 31.21 -15.36 -32.50
C THR A 544 30.72 -15.85 -31.14
N SER A 545 29.99 -16.96 -31.13
CA SER A 545 29.49 -17.61 -29.91
C SER A 545 30.61 -17.96 -28.92
N GLU A 546 31.75 -18.44 -29.43
CA GLU A 546 32.92 -18.78 -28.60
C GLU A 546 33.49 -17.54 -27.89
N ILE A 547 33.64 -16.41 -28.59
CA ILE A 547 34.08 -15.16 -27.97
C ILE A 547 33.05 -14.66 -26.97
N LYS A 548 31.76 -14.67 -27.33
CA LYS A 548 30.66 -14.23 -26.45
C LYS A 548 30.63 -15.04 -25.14
N TYR A 549 30.88 -16.36 -25.22
CA TYR A 549 30.93 -17.23 -24.05
C TYR A 549 32.07 -16.84 -23.11
N ILE A 550 33.30 -16.73 -23.63
CA ILE A 550 34.47 -16.35 -22.83
C ILE A 550 34.30 -14.94 -22.25
N VAL A 551 33.74 -14.01 -23.02
CA VAL A 551 33.43 -12.66 -22.53
C VAL A 551 32.43 -12.73 -21.38
N ARG A 552 31.36 -13.53 -21.49
CA ARG A 552 30.39 -13.67 -20.40
C ARG A 552 31.03 -14.22 -19.13
N ASP A 553 31.97 -15.16 -19.28
CA ASP A 553 32.75 -15.71 -18.17
C ASP A 553 33.60 -14.62 -17.49
N CYS A 554 34.34 -13.81 -18.27
CA CYS A 554 35.07 -12.65 -17.75
C CYS A 554 34.14 -11.68 -17.00
N ILE A 555 32.97 -11.35 -17.56
CA ILE A 555 32.03 -10.41 -16.94
C ILE A 555 31.42 -10.97 -15.67
N SER A 556 31.16 -12.28 -15.60
CA SER A 556 30.69 -12.93 -14.38
C SER A 556 31.70 -12.73 -13.24
N HIS A 557 32.97 -13.07 -13.47
CA HIS A 557 34.03 -12.87 -12.47
C HIS A 557 34.21 -11.39 -12.08
N ILE A 558 34.22 -10.47 -13.05
CA ILE A 558 34.29 -9.02 -12.77
C ILE A 558 33.13 -8.57 -11.89
N SER A 559 31.92 -9.06 -12.15
CA SER A 559 30.72 -8.70 -11.39
C SER A 559 30.77 -9.23 -9.97
N ILE A 560 31.21 -10.48 -9.77
CA ILE A 560 31.36 -11.10 -8.45
C ILE A 560 32.36 -10.29 -7.62
N LYS A 561 33.52 -9.97 -8.19
CA LYS A 561 34.52 -9.12 -7.53
C LYS A 561 33.93 -7.78 -7.13
N SER A 562 33.24 -7.08 -8.04
CA SER A 562 32.60 -5.80 -7.70
C SER A 562 31.58 -5.91 -6.57
N ARG A 563 30.80 -6.99 -6.51
CA ARG A 563 29.89 -7.26 -5.40
C ARG A 563 30.63 -7.52 -4.09
N ILE A 564 31.70 -8.32 -4.11
CA ILE A 564 32.52 -8.62 -2.93
C ILE A 564 33.09 -7.33 -2.32
N TYR A 565 33.67 -6.45 -3.12
CA TYR A 565 34.23 -5.19 -2.60
C TYR A 565 33.15 -4.24 -2.05
N ASN A 566 31.96 -4.22 -2.66
CA ASN A 566 30.83 -3.48 -2.12
C ASN A 566 30.48 -3.99 -0.73
N ASP A 567 30.23 -5.30 -0.60
CA ASP A 567 29.86 -5.95 0.65
C ASP A 567 30.95 -5.82 1.73
N TYR A 568 32.23 -5.88 1.33
CA TYR A 568 33.38 -5.62 2.22
C TYR A 568 33.35 -4.20 2.81
N GLY A 569 33.11 -3.20 1.96
CA GLY A 569 33.08 -1.79 2.35
C GLY A 569 31.83 -1.42 3.15
N SER A 570 30.69 -2.04 2.85
CA SER A 570 29.38 -1.67 3.39
C SER A 570 28.94 -2.43 4.63
N LEU A 571 29.67 -3.46 5.09
CA LEU A 571 29.25 -4.36 6.18
C LEU A 571 28.58 -3.65 7.37
N ARG A 572 29.16 -2.55 7.86
CA ARG A 572 28.60 -1.79 8.99
C ARG A 572 27.24 -1.17 8.64
N ARG A 573 27.14 -0.50 7.49
CA ARG A 573 25.87 0.09 7.02
C ARG A 573 24.84 -1.01 6.81
N ASP A 574 25.23 -2.11 6.18
CA ASP A 574 24.31 -3.19 5.86
C ASP A 574 23.74 -3.86 7.11
N ARG A 575 24.51 -3.93 8.21
CA ARG A 575 23.97 -4.32 9.53
C ARG A 575 23.00 -3.29 10.09
N GLU A 576 23.33 -1.99 10.01
CA GLU A 576 22.48 -0.88 10.50
C GLU A 576 21.15 -0.80 9.72
N GLU A 577 21.19 -0.93 8.39
CA GLU A 577 20.06 -0.80 7.46
C GLU A 577 19.39 -2.14 7.13
N LYS A 578 19.90 -3.25 7.68
CA LYS A 578 19.40 -4.61 7.46
C LYS A 578 19.40 -5.04 5.98
N ASN A 579 20.42 -4.61 5.25
CA ASN A 579 20.64 -5.00 3.86
C ASN A 579 21.43 -6.32 3.80
N LEU A 580 20.98 -7.29 3.01
CA LEU A 580 21.65 -8.59 2.91
C LEU A 580 23.04 -8.46 2.26
N ASN A 581 24.06 -8.83 3.02
CA ASN A 581 25.48 -8.83 2.69
C ASN A 581 26.00 -10.27 2.53
N SER A 582 27.04 -10.48 1.71
CA SER A 582 27.73 -11.77 1.53
C SER A 582 28.03 -12.48 2.85
N ILE A 583 28.56 -11.75 3.83
CA ILE A 583 29.03 -12.31 5.11
C ILE A 583 27.87 -12.86 5.97
N PHE A 584 26.63 -12.47 5.69
CA PHE A 584 25.48 -12.97 6.43
C PHE A 584 25.06 -14.37 5.99
N PHE A 585 25.61 -14.92 4.91
CA PHE A 585 25.24 -16.27 4.50
C PHE A 585 25.77 -17.33 5.49
N PRO A 586 24.99 -18.38 5.82
CA PRO A 586 25.39 -19.41 6.78
C PRO A 586 26.73 -20.09 6.47
N GLU A 587 27.12 -20.14 5.19
CA GLU A 587 28.42 -20.65 4.76
C GLU A 587 29.62 -19.91 5.38
N PHE A 588 29.45 -18.65 5.77
CA PHE A 588 30.48 -17.85 6.47
C PHE A 588 30.52 -18.11 7.99
N GLU A 589 29.49 -18.73 8.58
CA GLU A 589 29.43 -18.97 10.03
C GLU A 589 30.44 -20.01 10.52
N GLY A 590 30.84 -20.97 9.67
CA GLY A 590 31.98 -21.87 9.88
C GLY A 590 32.27 -22.31 11.34
N LEU A 591 33.56 -22.31 11.72
CA LEU A 591 33.99 -22.51 13.11
C LEU A 591 33.46 -21.34 13.96
N GLN A 592 32.63 -21.64 14.96
CA GLN A 592 31.93 -20.63 15.79
C GLN A 592 32.85 -19.52 16.33
N ASN A 593 32.29 -18.30 16.47
CA ASN A 593 32.89 -17.09 17.08
C ASN A 593 33.95 -16.35 16.25
N ARG A 594 33.70 -16.15 14.95
CA ARG A 594 34.56 -15.33 14.09
C ARG A 594 34.22 -13.85 14.17
N THR A 595 35.26 -13.03 14.18
CA THR A 595 35.19 -11.56 14.14
C THR A 595 34.86 -11.07 12.73
N ASP A 596 34.31 -9.86 12.62
CA ASP A 596 34.06 -9.21 11.32
C ASP A 596 35.34 -9.13 10.47
N THR A 597 36.51 -8.99 11.10
CA THR A 597 37.81 -9.00 10.41
C THR A 597 38.08 -10.36 9.75
N GLU A 598 37.90 -11.46 10.48
CA GLU A 598 38.15 -12.82 9.96
C GLU A 598 37.15 -13.21 8.86
N LEU A 599 35.91 -12.72 8.94
CA LEU A 599 34.89 -12.94 7.90
C LEU A 599 35.20 -12.13 6.63
N LYS A 600 35.67 -10.91 6.80
CA LYS A 600 36.16 -10.07 5.70
C LYS A 600 37.40 -10.65 5.03
N GLU A 601 38.33 -11.20 5.80
CA GLU A 601 39.52 -11.88 5.27
C GLU A 601 39.14 -13.09 4.41
N GLU A 602 38.19 -13.91 4.85
CA GLU A 602 37.69 -15.02 4.02
C GLU A 602 36.99 -14.53 2.76
N LEU A 603 36.18 -13.47 2.84
CA LEU A 603 35.56 -12.87 1.67
C LEU A 603 36.62 -12.42 0.64
N MET A 604 37.76 -11.91 1.10
CA MET A 604 38.90 -11.57 0.24
C MET A 604 39.62 -12.80 -0.34
N HIS A 605 39.68 -13.93 0.37
CA HIS A 605 40.19 -15.17 -0.22
C HIS A 605 39.32 -15.67 -1.38
N ILE A 606 38.00 -15.45 -1.30
CA ILE A 606 37.08 -15.74 -2.42
C ILE A 606 37.37 -14.80 -3.60
N ASP A 607 37.61 -13.50 -3.35
CA ASP A 607 38.05 -12.54 -4.38
C ASP A 607 39.36 -12.97 -5.06
N GLU A 608 40.32 -13.50 -4.31
CA GLU A 608 41.58 -14.03 -4.87
C GLU A 608 41.34 -15.23 -5.78
N TYR A 609 40.41 -16.11 -5.43
CA TYR A 609 40.01 -17.23 -6.29
C TYR A 609 39.38 -16.73 -7.60
N GLU A 610 38.41 -15.82 -7.51
CA GLU A 610 37.74 -15.20 -8.65
C GLU A 610 38.74 -14.46 -9.56
N SER A 611 39.78 -13.85 -8.97
CA SER A 611 40.87 -13.19 -9.72
C SER A 611 41.65 -14.18 -10.58
N LYS A 612 41.98 -15.37 -10.03
CA LYS A 612 42.69 -16.41 -10.78
C LYS A 612 41.84 -16.93 -11.95
N CYS A 613 40.54 -17.09 -11.74
CA CYS A 613 39.60 -17.50 -12.79
C CYS A 613 39.46 -16.43 -13.88
N LEU A 614 39.38 -15.15 -13.50
CA LEU A 614 39.36 -14.03 -14.43
C LEU A 614 40.63 -13.96 -15.27
N ASP A 615 41.81 -14.15 -14.67
CA ASP A 615 43.08 -14.12 -15.39
C ASP A 615 43.14 -15.19 -16.49
N VAL A 616 42.70 -16.42 -16.17
CA VAL A 616 42.61 -17.52 -17.15
C VAL A 616 41.66 -17.15 -18.29
N SER A 617 40.48 -16.61 -17.96
CA SER A 617 39.46 -16.22 -18.95
C SER A 617 39.96 -15.09 -19.86
N MET A 618 40.65 -14.10 -19.28
CA MET A 618 41.23 -12.97 -20.01
C MET A 618 42.38 -13.39 -20.94
N MET A 619 43.22 -14.34 -20.49
CA MET A 619 44.28 -14.93 -21.33
C MET A 619 43.67 -15.68 -22.51
N GLU A 620 42.64 -16.49 -22.25
CA GLU A 620 41.97 -17.28 -23.29
C GLU A 620 41.24 -16.39 -24.30
N LEU A 621 40.55 -15.34 -23.83
CA LEU A 621 39.94 -14.33 -24.69
C LEU A 621 40.96 -13.74 -25.66
N ARG A 622 42.11 -13.29 -25.14
CA ARG A 622 43.17 -12.69 -25.97
C ARG A 622 43.71 -13.68 -26.99
N ARG A 623 43.93 -14.93 -26.58
CA ARG A 623 44.44 -16.01 -27.43
C ARG A 623 43.48 -16.30 -28.58
N ILE A 624 42.22 -16.60 -28.27
CA ILE A 624 41.20 -16.96 -29.27
C ILE A 624 40.86 -15.78 -30.19
N ALA A 625 40.72 -14.57 -29.63
CA ALA A 625 40.41 -13.38 -30.43
C ALA A 625 41.55 -13.05 -31.41
N THR A 626 42.80 -13.14 -30.97
CA THR A 626 43.97 -12.91 -31.85
C THR A 626 44.09 -13.99 -32.91
N GLN A 627 43.85 -15.26 -32.55
CA GLN A 627 43.90 -16.39 -33.49
C GLN A 627 42.85 -16.26 -34.60
N LYS A 628 41.63 -15.82 -34.27
CA LYS A 628 40.51 -15.76 -35.24
C LYS A 628 40.46 -14.48 -36.07
N PHE A 629 40.83 -13.34 -35.48
CA PHE A 629 40.62 -12.02 -36.11
C PHE A 629 41.92 -11.23 -36.34
N GLY A 630 43.07 -11.84 -36.06
CA GLY A 630 44.38 -11.19 -36.13
C GLY A 630 44.64 -10.24 -34.96
N THR A 631 45.88 -9.76 -34.86
CA THR A 631 46.37 -9.00 -33.70
C THR A 631 45.61 -7.69 -33.45
N SER A 632 45.25 -6.94 -34.50
CA SER A 632 44.60 -5.64 -34.33
C SER A 632 43.18 -5.78 -33.75
N MET A 633 42.32 -6.58 -34.38
CA MET A 633 40.95 -6.79 -33.93
C MET A 633 40.90 -7.61 -32.64
N GLY A 634 41.76 -8.63 -32.51
CA GLY A 634 41.88 -9.43 -31.29
C GLY A 634 42.23 -8.58 -30.06
N ASN A 635 43.21 -7.67 -30.19
CA ASN A 635 43.54 -6.73 -29.13
C ASN A 635 42.39 -5.77 -28.83
N ARG A 636 41.65 -5.29 -29.84
CA ARG A 636 40.50 -4.40 -29.60
C ARG A 636 39.42 -5.06 -28.73
N LEU A 637 39.08 -6.32 -28.99
CA LEU A 637 38.09 -7.06 -28.19
C LEU A 637 38.57 -7.28 -26.75
N TYR A 638 39.84 -7.62 -26.57
CA TYR A 638 40.47 -7.78 -25.26
C TYR A 638 40.51 -6.46 -24.46
N GLU A 639 40.91 -5.36 -25.10
CA GLU A 639 41.07 -4.06 -24.44
C GLU A 639 39.73 -3.47 -23.95
N VAL A 640 38.60 -3.82 -24.57
CA VAL A 640 37.28 -3.41 -24.06
C VAL A 640 36.96 -4.09 -22.72
N ILE A 641 37.23 -5.39 -22.59
CA ILE A 641 37.02 -6.09 -21.32
C ILE A 641 38.00 -5.57 -20.26
N LYS A 642 39.26 -5.33 -20.64
CA LYS A 642 40.26 -4.75 -19.75
C LYS A 642 39.90 -3.34 -19.29
N LEU A 643 39.40 -2.49 -20.18
CA LEU A 643 38.89 -1.16 -19.83
C LEU A 643 37.74 -1.27 -18.82
N TYR A 644 36.79 -2.17 -19.07
CA TYR A 644 35.65 -2.40 -18.19
C TYR A 644 36.10 -2.90 -16.81
N TYR A 645 37.03 -3.86 -16.77
CA TYR A 645 37.66 -4.35 -15.55
C TYR A 645 38.35 -3.22 -14.78
N ASN A 646 39.24 -2.46 -15.41
CA ASN A 646 39.97 -1.37 -14.77
C ASN A 646 39.02 -0.30 -14.20
N SER A 647 37.94 0.01 -14.91
CA SER A 647 36.91 0.92 -14.41
C SER A 647 36.27 0.39 -13.13
N ASN A 648 35.94 -0.92 -13.07
CA ASN A 648 35.41 -1.55 -11.86
C ASN A 648 36.44 -1.56 -10.73
N THR A 649 37.72 -1.83 -11.02
CA THR A 649 38.81 -1.80 -10.03
C THR A 649 38.94 -0.45 -9.33
N ILE A 650 38.74 0.66 -10.06
CA ILE A 650 38.74 2.00 -9.43
C ILE A 650 37.62 2.11 -8.39
N TYR A 651 36.40 1.68 -8.73
CA TYR A 651 35.29 1.67 -7.76
C TYR A 651 35.54 0.72 -6.60
N GLN A 652 36.13 -0.46 -6.85
CA GLN A 652 36.51 -1.42 -5.81
C GLN A 652 37.50 -0.81 -4.81
N GLN A 653 38.52 -0.10 -5.29
CA GLN A 653 39.48 0.62 -4.44
C GLN A 653 38.81 1.71 -3.61
N ILE A 654 37.82 2.41 -4.18
CA ILE A 654 37.05 3.41 -3.43
C ILE A 654 36.25 2.73 -2.32
N TYR A 655 35.52 1.65 -2.62
CA TYR A 655 34.75 0.89 -1.61
C TYR A 655 35.63 0.31 -0.49
N ALA A 656 36.85 -0.15 -0.82
CA ALA A 656 37.81 -0.63 0.16
C ALA A 656 38.28 0.46 1.13
N LEU A 657 38.34 1.72 0.68
CA LEU A 657 38.77 2.87 1.48
C LEU A 657 37.62 3.51 2.25
N LYS A 658 36.43 3.58 1.64
CA LYS A 658 35.27 4.26 2.20
C LYS A 658 33.98 3.79 1.54
N ASP A 659 32.97 3.53 2.37
CA ASP A 659 31.60 3.38 1.88
C ASP A 659 31.09 4.70 1.29
N ILE A 660 30.81 4.68 -0.02
CA ILE A 660 30.39 5.84 -0.83
C ILE A 660 28.90 5.85 -1.14
N VAL A 661 28.17 4.80 -0.78
CA VAL A 661 26.74 4.71 -1.05
C VAL A 661 25.99 5.49 0.04
N THR A 662 25.01 6.28 -0.40
CA THR A 662 24.25 7.19 0.45
C THR A 662 23.38 6.37 1.41
N ARG A 663 23.36 6.75 2.70
CA ARG A 663 22.45 6.13 3.68
C ARG A 663 21.00 6.36 3.25
N SER A 664 20.22 5.29 3.27
CA SER A 664 18.78 5.31 2.92
C SER A 664 17.92 5.89 4.03
#